data_AF-A0A6G3Q7B4-F1
#
_entry.id   AF-A0A6G3Q7B4-F1
#
_cell.length_a   1.000
_cell.length_b   1.000
_cell.length_c   1.000
_cell.angle_alpha   90.00
_cell.angle_beta   90.00
_cell.angle_gamma   90.00
#
_symmetry.space_group_name_H-M   'P 1'
#
loop_
_entity.id
_entity.type
_entity.pdbx_description
1 polymer ?
#
loop_
_entity_poly.entity_id
_entity_poly.type
_entity_poly.pdbx_seq_one_letter_code
_entity_poly.pdbx_strand_id
1 'polypeptide(L)'
;MTSRLPDPDPDHDADTDTAETPIVIVGLAAPEGAPEVVRPAEGCGPVGVRVCCAPDGVAAFFGDSVLGASRERLSALHLVWAALEDAGIVPGALCDADVGVFLVQAEAGDADGSDALAALVGGDLHWERGPRVTLGAEGSARAAVESAAEQLRHGDCDVAVAGSVTGAVAVLRRGSTAVRAGERVLAPAETFGSDAPPGPASAGVPAASAARLVPLVLSGRSDAALAALARDLLARFEAGPELSPADLGRSLATTRTTALGRRAVLLATDRAEVVRGLRAVAEGGFAPLLFRTAPGASVEDGGRPVYVFPGLGSQWRGMALDLLDASDVFRSRMEDCARALEPLVPWSLHDVLRGAPGAPTLEDVDVVLPVLFSVGVSLSALWRSCGVEPAVAVGASLGEIAAAQVAGALTLDEAARVVVLWSRMQAEAAGEGELAAAALSPDELRPLLDAEHLRGRVHFAGANGPRSVLFGGERAAVTEVVETLTAKGIPAKGLNLGLAAHTPDVTVDSTAFLSGTAAIAPAPATVPFYSSLTGGEFETTGLDGAYWLRNLASEVRFETAVRALWAAGHHTFLEVSPHPVLLGGVQETLEDVDAGTGAAASGVIGTLRRGQGGVTEWLTAMARLYVRGIDVDWAAFFRGRGGRRIALPAYPFGVEETDGAEGEGTTGGAPAHGTASSTSTGGSTGTRGLSLAGLTAGERSQAVEQFVRAQVAMVLRHDDPAAVALEGGFLQSGFDSLQAVELRNRLGEATGLRLPTTLIFDHPTPASVAGLIGELLAAGTERGADRSAESAVLDQLDALEGELLASGLLYDGADGPGSVPARERVAARLRDLLDRLAPHDEDEFGDVSLEELLDLADNELRKS
;
A
#
# COMPACT_ATOMS: atom_id res chain seq x y z
N MET A 1 -54.98 -5.33 49.56
CA MET A 1 -55.43 -6.64 50.05
C MET A 1 -55.08 -7.68 49.00
N THR A 2 -54.58 -8.86 49.42
CA THR A 2 -54.66 -10.20 48.76
C THR A 2 -54.83 -10.28 47.23
N SER A 3 -53.91 -10.78 46.39
CA SER A 3 -53.07 -12.01 46.35
C SER A 3 -53.73 -13.29 45.76
N ARG A 4 -53.01 -13.94 44.81
CA ARG A 4 -53.05 -15.37 44.35
C ARG A 4 -54.03 -15.81 43.23
N LEU A 5 -53.51 -15.92 42.00
CA LEU A 5 -53.18 -17.13 41.18
C LEU A 5 -53.79 -18.52 41.56
N PRO A 6 -53.84 -19.56 40.66
CA PRO A 6 -53.11 -19.75 39.36
C PRO A 6 -53.90 -20.38 38.16
N ASP A 7 -53.17 -20.53 37.03
CA ASP A 7 -53.43 -21.34 35.79
C ASP A 7 -53.40 -22.89 36.03
N PRO A 8 -53.91 -23.74 35.10
CA PRO A 8 -53.13 -24.32 33.97
C PRO A 8 -53.96 -24.54 32.66
N ASP A 9 -53.46 -24.95 31.48
CA ASP A 9 -52.14 -25.36 30.98
C ASP A 9 -52.10 -25.09 29.45
N PRO A 10 -50.93 -24.89 28.78
CA PRO A 10 -50.87 -24.62 27.35
C PRO A 10 -50.40 -25.85 26.54
N ASP A 11 -51.20 -26.30 25.56
CA ASP A 11 -50.69 -27.14 24.47
C ASP A 11 -51.59 -27.08 23.23
N HIS A 12 -50.98 -27.15 22.03
CA HIS A 12 -51.59 -27.12 20.70
C HIS A 12 -52.32 -25.82 20.26
N ASP A 13 -51.58 -24.92 19.59
CA ASP A 13 -51.65 -24.77 18.12
C ASP A 13 -50.81 -23.56 17.66
N ALA A 14 -49.66 -23.83 17.03
CA ALA A 14 -48.81 -22.81 16.41
C ALA A 14 -48.01 -23.39 15.23
N ASP A 15 -48.71 -24.02 14.28
CA ASP A 15 -48.14 -24.40 12.98
C ASP A 15 -48.08 -23.15 12.09
N THR A 16 -47.06 -22.31 12.31
CA THR A 16 -46.75 -21.17 11.44
C THR A 16 -45.59 -21.50 10.53
N ASP A 17 -45.94 -21.70 9.25
CA ASP A 17 -45.07 -21.91 8.09
C ASP A 17 -43.82 -21.00 8.10
N THR A 18 -42.71 -21.50 8.64
CA THR A 18 -41.40 -20.86 8.58
C THR A 18 -40.80 -21.13 7.22
N ALA A 19 -40.95 -20.18 6.29
CA ALA A 19 -40.20 -20.19 5.04
C ALA A 19 -38.69 -20.22 5.34
N GLU A 20 -38.05 -21.38 5.20
CA GLU A 20 -36.63 -21.56 5.49
C GLU A 20 -35.80 -20.55 4.69
N THR A 21 -34.87 -19.87 5.36
CA THR A 21 -33.89 -19.01 4.71
C THR A 21 -33.08 -19.85 3.72
N PRO A 22 -33.14 -19.56 2.40
CA PRO A 22 -32.54 -20.44 1.40
C PRO A 22 -31.02 -20.45 1.53
N ILE A 23 -30.41 -21.63 1.42
CA ILE A 23 -28.96 -21.75 1.31
C ILE A 23 -28.55 -21.43 -0.13
N VAL A 24 -27.54 -20.57 -0.27
CA VAL A 24 -27.03 -20.12 -1.57
C VAL A 24 -25.57 -20.53 -1.76
N ILE A 25 -25.24 -21.07 -2.93
CA ILE A 25 -23.85 -21.22 -3.38
C ILE A 25 -23.42 -19.84 -3.89
N VAL A 26 -22.42 -19.26 -3.22
CA VAL A 26 -21.88 -17.94 -3.54
C VAL A 26 -20.61 -18.01 -4.39
N GLY A 27 -19.86 -19.11 -4.34
CA GLY A 27 -18.67 -19.34 -5.18
C GLY A 27 -18.47 -20.82 -5.53
N LEU A 28 -17.80 -21.08 -6.66
CA LEU A 28 -17.51 -22.43 -7.16
C LEU A 28 -16.15 -22.47 -7.86
N ALA A 29 -15.31 -23.45 -7.54
CA ALA A 29 -14.10 -23.78 -8.31
C ALA A 29 -14.05 -25.26 -8.68
N ALA A 30 -13.39 -25.59 -9.79
CA ALA A 30 -13.19 -26.97 -10.23
C ALA A 30 -11.88 -27.11 -11.03
N PRO A 31 -11.22 -28.28 -11.01
CA PRO A 31 -10.09 -28.59 -11.88
C PRO A 31 -10.43 -28.37 -13.36
N GLU A 32 -9.41 -28.08 -14.17
CA GLU A 32 -9.54 -28.20 -15.63
C GLU A 32 -9.99 -29.62 -16.04
N GLY A 33 -10.81 -29.71 -17.08
CA GLY A 33 -11.35 -30.98 -17.58
C GLY A 33 -12.46 -31.64 -16.74
N ALA A 34 -12.69 -31.22 -15.49
CA ALA A 34 -13.77 -31.79 -14.66
C ALA A 34 -15.17 -31.51 -15.26
N PRO A 35 -16.11 -32.47 -15.24
CA PRO A 35 -17.47 -32.26 -15.75
C PRO A 35 -18.21 -31.16 -14.98
N GLU A 36 -19.18 -30.49 -15.61
CA GLU A 36 -20.02 -29.49 -14.93
C GLU A 36 -20.91 -30.17 -13.86
N VAL A 37 -20.51 -30.05 -12.60
CA VAL A 37 -21.20 -30.66 -11.45
C VAL A 37 -22.52 -29.94 -11.11
N VAL A 38 -22.63 -28.65 -11.42
CA VAL A 38 -23.81 -27.83 -11.15
C VAL A 38 -24.24 -27.13 -12.44
N ARG A 39 -25.38 -27.53 -13.01
CA ARG A 39 -26.03 -26.76 -14.08
C ARG A 39 -26.71 -25.54 -13.45
N PRO A 40 -26.38 -24.31 -13.88
CA PRO A 40 -27.09 -23.12 -13.41
C PRO A 40 -28.53 -23.10 -13.96
N ALA A 41 -29.41 -22.34 -13.31
CA ALA A 41 -30.76 -22.12 -13.81
C ALA A 41 -30.75 -21.44 -15.19
N GLU A 42 -31.79 -21.68 -16.00
CA GLU A 42 -31.85 -21.14 -17.38
C GLU A 42 -31.69 -19.61 -17.39
N GLY A 43 -30.73 -19.13 -18.19
CA GLY A 43 -30.37 -17.71 -18.28
C GLY A 43 -29.07 -17.33 -17.56
N CYS A 44 -28.54 -18.17 -16.67
CA CYS A 44 -27.20 -18.01 -16.11
C CYS A 44 -26.17 -18.76 -16.98
N GLY A 45 -25.10 -18.07 -17.41
CA GLY A 45 -23.98 -18.69 -18.13
C GLY A 45 -23.16 -19.65 -17.26
N PRO A 46 -22.13 -20.32 -17.81
CA PRO A 46 -21.26 -21.19 -17.01
C PRO A 46 -20.50 -20.35 -15.96
N VAL A 47 -20.71 -20.62 -14.67
CA VAL A 47 -20.05 -19.89 -13.57
C VAL A 47 -19.31 -20.85 -12.65
N GLY A 48 -17.99 -20.69 -12.62
CA GLY A 48 -17.08 -21.35 -11.70
C GLY A 48 -15.66 -21.21 -12.20
N VAL A 49 -14.71 -20.94 -11.29
CA VAL A 49 -13.30 -20.75 -11.66
C VAL A 49 -12.68 -22.10 -12.00
N ARG A 50 -12.05 -22.18 -13.18
CA ARG A 50 -11.26 -23.35 -13.59
C ARG A 50 -9.84 -23.20 -13.11
N VAL A 51 -9.28 -24.30 -12.60
CA VAL A 51 -8.02 -24.32 -11.86
C VAL A 51 -7.08 -25.37 -12.44
N CYS A 52 -5.87 -24.95 -12.79
CA CYS A 52 -4.74 -25.84 -13.04
C CYS A 52 -4.08 -26.16 -11.70
N CYS A 53 -4.13 -27.43 -11.25
CA CYS A 53 -3.45 -27.81 -10.01
C CYS A 53 -1.92 -27.78 -10.20
N ALA A 54 -1.28 -26.76 -9.60
CA ALA A 54 0.17 -26.63 -9.46
C ALA A 54 0.56 -26.81 -7.97
N PRO A 55 0.74 -28.05 -7.48
CA PRO A 55 0.85 -28.32 -6.03
C PRO A 55 2.07 -27.66 -5.39
N ASP A 56 3.21 -27.69 -6.07
CA ASP A 56 4.48 -27.14 -5.59
C ASP A 56 4.36 -25.62 -5.38
N GLY A 57 3.60 -24.95 -6.26
CA GLY A 57 3.25 -23.54 -6.14
C GLY A 57 2.30 -23.18 -5.00
N VAL A 58 1.44 -24.13 -4.60
CA VAL A 58 0.61 -23.99 -3.41
C VAL A 58 1.48 -24.19 -2.16
N ALA A 59 2.39 -25.15 -2.19
CA ALA A 59 3.34 -25.37 -1.09
C ALA A 59 4.21 -24.13 -0.83
N ALA A 60 4.81 -23.54 -1.87
CA ALA A 60 5.57 -22.30 -1.77
C ALA A 60 4.73 -21.09 -1.28
N PHE A 61 3.42 -21.06 -1.57
CA PHE A 61 2.55 -19.98 -1.10
C PHE A 61 2.21 -20.08 0.39
N PHE A 62 1.98 -21.30 0.91
CA PHE A 62 1.61 -21.53 2.32
C PHE A 62 2.84 -21.78 3.23
N GLY A 63 4.01 -22.08 2.65
CA GLY A 63 5.28 -22.22 3.36
C GLY A 63 5.27 -23.37 4.35
N ASP A 64 5.91 -23.16 5.51
CA ASP A 64 6.16 -24.18 6.53
C ASP A 64 4.91 -24.93 7.02
N SER A 65 3.74 -24.29 6.97
CA SER A 65 2.44 -24.88 7.35
C SER A 65 2.06 -26.14 6.54
N VAL A 66 2.56 -26.25 5.30
CA VAL A 66 2.26 -27.33 4.36
C VAL A 66 3.50 -28.09 3.89
N LEU A 67 4.63 -27.98 4.59
CA LEU A 67 5.81 -28.81 4.31
C LEU A 67 5.44 -30.30 4.43
N GLY A 68 5.80 -31.08 3.40
CA GLY A 68 5.43 -32.49 3.30
C GLY A 68 3.95 -32.77 3.04
N ALA A 69 3.12 -31.76 2.76
CA ALA A 69 1.70 -31.96 2.48
C ALA A 69 1.46 -32.82 1.23
N SER A 70 0.41 -33.66 1.28
CA SER A 70 0.02 -34.49 0.14
C SER A 70 -0.48 -33.65 -1.04
N ARG A 71 -0.32 -34.18 -2.26
CA ARG A 71 -0.82 -33.56 -3.49
C ARG A 71 -2.33 -33.30 -3.45
N GLU A 72 -3.07 -34.09 -2.69
CA GLU A 72 -4.50 -33.92 -2.44
C GLU A 72 -4.81 -32.72 -1.54
N ARG A 73 -4.09 -32.54 -0.41
CA ARG A 73 -4.21 -31.35 0.46
C ARG A 73 -3.88 -30.07 -0.30
N LEU A 74 -2.80 -30.07 -1.08
CA LEU A 74 -2.39 -28.92 -1.89
C LEU A 74 -3.42 -28.59 -2.99
N SER A 75 -4.02 -29.60 -3.62
CA SER A 75 -5.12 -29.41 -4.58
C SER A 75 -6.39 -28.89 -3.91
N ALA A 76 -6.70 -29.38 -2.71
CA ALA A 76 -7.82 -28.91 -1.89
C ALA A 76 -7.68 -27.41 -1.55
N LEU A 77 -6.52 -27.00 -1.04
CA LEU A 77 -6.22 -25.60 -0.71
C LEU A 77 -6.40 -24.68 -1.92
N HIS A 78 -5.92 -25.07 -3.09
CA HIS A 78 -6.10 -24.29 -4.32
C HIS A 78 -7.58 -24.15 -4.71
N LEU A 79 -8.34 -25.25 -4.71
CA LEU A 79 -9.76 -25.22 -5.05
C LEU A 79 -10.59 -24.41 -4.04
N VAL A 80 -10.28 -24.53 -2.75
CA VAL A 80 -10.90 -23.74 -1.67
C VAL A 80 -10.59 -22.26 -1.83
N TRP A 81 -9.32 -21.89 -2.08
CA TRP A 81 -8.91 -20.51 -2.34
C TRP A 81 -9.65 -19.92 -3.55
N ALA A 82 -9.64 -20.64 -4.69
CA ALA A 82 -10.30 -20.22 -5.91
C ALA A 82 -11.83 -20.09 -5.75
N ALA A 83 -12.47 -20.95 -4.95
CA ALA A 83 -13.90 -20.88 -4.69
C ALA A 83 -14.28 -19.71 -3.76
N LEU A 84 -13.41 -19.32 -2.82
CA LEU A 84 -13.57 -18.10 -2.01
C LEU A 84 -13.36 -16.84 -2.85
N GLU A 85 -12.36 -16.83 -3.72
CA GLU A 85 -12.13 -15.78 -4.71
C GLU A 85 -13.29 -15.65 -5.72
N ASP A 86 -13.95 -16.75 -6.11
CA ASP A 86 -15.21 -16.74 -6.88
C ASP A 86 -16.40 -16.25 -6.04
N ALA A 87 -16.43 -16.56 -4.74
CA ALA A 87 -17.44 -16.02 -3.82
C ALA A 87 -17.28 -14.53 -3.57
N GLY A 88 -16.06 -13.99 -3.72
CA GLY A 88 -15.72 -12.62 -3.37
C GLY A 88 -15.46 -12.47 -1.88
N ILE A 89 -14.83 -13.48 -1.30
CA ILE A 89 -14.49 -13.58 0.11
C ILE A 89 -12.97 -13.67 0.18
N VAL A 90 -12.32 -12.69 0.81
CA VAL A 90 -10.89 -12.75 1.12
C VAL A 90 -10.71 -13.80 2.23
N PRO A 91 -9.89 -14.86 2.08
CA PRO A 91 -9.83 -15.96 3.04
C PRO A 91 -9.50 -15.54 4.47
N GLY A 92 -8.60 -14.56 4.64
CA GLY A 92 -8.24 -14.00 5.95
C GLY A 92 -9.36 -13.20 6.63
N ALA A 93 -10.40 -12.77 5.92
CA ALA A 93 -11.58 -12.15 6.51
C ALA A 93 -12.52 -13.18 7.19
N LEU A 94 -12.15 -14.47 7.19
CA LEU A 94 -12.89 -15.55 7.83
C LEU A 94 -12.18 -16.15 9.07
N CYS A 95 -11.00 -15.67 9.48
CA CYS A 95 -10.30 -16.21 10.65
C CYS A 95 -11.15 -16.14 11.93
N ASP A 96 -11.89 -15.03 12.09
CA ASP A 96 -12.87 -14.81 13.17
C ASP A 96 -14.30 -15.24 12.84
N ALA A 97 -14.51 -16.03 11.78
CA ALA A 97 -15.84 -16.55 11.42
C ALA A 97 -16.01 -18.01 11.84
N ASP A 98 -17.25 -18.39 12.17
CA ASP A 98 -17.60 -19.80 12.31
C ASP A 98 -17.75 -20.40 10.89
N VAL A 99 -16.65 -20.90 10.35
CA VAL A 99 -16.57 -21.50 9.01
C VAL A 99 -16.78 -23.00 9.12
N GLY A 100 -17.65 -23.60 8.32
CA GLY A 100 -17.72 -25.06 8.16
C GLY A 100 -16.87 -25.55 6.99
N VAL A 101 -16.14 -26.66 7.14
CA VAL A 101 -15.35 -27.28 6.05
C VAL A 101 -15.75 -28.75 5.89
N PHE A 102 -16.25 -29.10 4.70
CA PHE A 102 -16.84 -30.40 4.36
C PHE A 102 -16.20 -30.95 3.09
N LEU A 103 -15.17 -31.80 3.21
CA LEU A 103 -14.42 -32.29 2.05
C LEU A 103 -14.53 -33.81 1.90
N VAL A 104 -14.73 -34.26 0.66
CA VAL A 104 -14.60 -35.68 0.27
C VAL A 104 -13.15 -35.97 -0.06
N GLN A 105 -12.59 -37.00 0.59
CA GLN A 105 -11.26 -37.55 0.31
C GLN A 105 -11.30 -38.52 -0.88
N ALA A 106 -10.20 -38.64 -1.65
CA ALA A 106 -10.07 -39.69 -2.66
C ALA A 106 -9.80 -41.08 -2.03
N GLU A 107 -9.63 -42.11 -2.85
CA GLU A 107 -9.58 -43.52 -2.41
C GLU A 107 -8.55 -43.81 -1.30
N ALA A 108 -8.85 -44.79 -0.46
CA ALA A 108 -8.02 -45.18 0.69
C ALA A 108 -6.68 -45.81 0.24
N GLY A 109 -5.68 -44.95 0.02
CA GLY A 109 -4.45 -45.27 -0.71
C GLY A 109 -3.12 -44.89 -0.05
N ASP A 110 -3.08 -44.61 1.26
CA ASP A 110 -1.93 -44.95 2.12
C ASP A 110 -2.29 -44.74 3.61
N ALA A 111 -1.85 -45.66 4.48
CA ALA A 111 -2.31 -45.72 5.87
C ALA A 111 -1.57 -44.78 6.85
N ASP A 112 -0.46 -44.18 6.44
CA ASP A 112 0.45 -43.39 7.29
C ASP A 112 0.22 -41.85 7.21
N GLY A 113 -0.87 -41.38 6.59
CA GLY A 113 -1.12 -39.95 6.33
C GLY A 113 -2.53 -39.43 6.61
N SER A 114 -3.33 -40.12 7.43
CA SER A 114 -4.75 -39.82 7.67
C SER A 114 -5.01 -38.74 8.74
N ASP A 115 -4.37 -37.58 8.62
CA ASP A 115 -4.84 -36.37 9.31
C ASP A 115 -6.06 -35.81 8.57
N ALA A 116 -7.12 -35.46 9.31
CA ALA A 116 -8.42 -35.13 8.72
C ALA A 116 -8.32 -33.91 7.78
N LEU A 117 -8.38 -34.17 6.47
CA LEU A 117 -8.18 -33.21 5.37
C LEU A 117 -8.90 -31.87 5.57
N ALA A 118 -10.17 -31.90 6.01
CA ALA A 118 -10.94 -30.69 6.30
C ALA A 118 -10.37 -29.85 7.46
N ALA A 119 -9.81 -30.48 8.49
CA ALA A 119 -9.17 -29.80 9.61
C ALA A 119 -7.83 -29.16 9.21
N LEU A 120 -7.01 -29.86 8.41
CA LEU A 120 -5.75 -29.32 7.86
C LEU A 120 -6.00 -28.07 7.00
N VAL A 121 -6.90 -28.18 6.02
CA VAL A 121 -7.28 -27.05 5.15
C VAL A 121 -7.81 -25.85 5.94
N GLY A 122 -8.57 -26.09 7.02
CA GLY A 122 -9.02 -25.03 7.91
C GLY A 122 -7.89 -24.39 8.71
N GLY A 123 -6.93 -25.19 9.21
CA GLY A 123 -5.76 -24.71 9.95
C GLY A 123 -4.82 -23.85 9.10
N ASP A 124 -4.55 -24.27 7.87
CA ASP A 124 -3.70 -23.55 6.89
C ASP A 124 -4.27 -22.18 6.49
N LEU A 125 -5.59 -22.00 6.64
CA LEU A 125 -6.32 -20.76 6.38
C LEU A 125 -6.65 -19.99 7.68
N HIS A 126 -6.10 -20.44 8.82
CA HIS A 126 -6.30 -19.88 10.16
C HIS A 126 -7.78 -19.78 10.60
N TRP A 127 -8.61 -20.71 10.15
CA TRP A 127 -10.00 -20.82 10.59
C TRP A 127 -10.06 -21.74 11.82
N GLU A 128 -10.12 -21.16 13.00
CA GLU A 128 -10.11 -21.90 14.26
C GLU A 128 -11.50 -22.43 14.68
N ARG A 129 -12.58 -21.93 14.07
CA ARG A 129 -13.97 -22.22 14.48
C ARG A 129 -14.85 -22.84 13.39
N GLY A 130 -15.96 -23.42 13.82
CA GLY A 130 -16.98 -24.11 13.02
C GLY A 130 -16.66 -25.58 12.67
N PRO A 131 -17.60 -26.31 12.04
CA PRO A 131 -17.46 -27.75 11.79
C PRO A 131 -16.30 -28.14 10.86
N ARG A 132 -15.67 -29.29 11.10
CA ARG A 132 -14.65 -29.89 10.22
C ARG A 132 -15.04 -31.34 9.94
N VAL A 133 -15.46 -31.63 8.71
CA VAL A 133 -15.97 -32.95 8.32
C VAL A 133 -15.23 -33.44 7.08
N THR A 134 -14.56 -34.58 7.21
CA THR A 134 -14.03 -35.32 6.06
C THR A 134 -14.96 -36.50 5.78
N LEU A 135 -15.50 -36.57 4.55
CA LEU A 135 -16.28 -37.71 4.08
C LEU A 135 -15.36 -38.71 3.39
N GLY A 136 -15.54 -40.00 3.67
CA GLY A 136 -14.76 -41.08 3.06
C GLY A 136 -15.04 -41.25 1.56
N ALA A 137 -14.26 -42.09 0.89
CA ALA A 137 -14.24 -42.25 -0.57
C ALA A 137 -15.56 -42.70 -1.22
N GLU A 138 -16.49 -43.29 -0.46
CA GLU A 138 -17.87 -43.59 -0.93
C GLU A 138 -18.79 -42.35 -0.94
N GLY A 139 -18.37 -41.26 -0.30
CA GLY A 139 -19.07 -39.99 -0.26
C GLY A 139 -19.04 -39.26 -1.60
N SER A 140 -20.12 -38.56 -1.93
CA SER A 140 -20.17 -37.69 -3.10
C SER A 140 -19.97 -36.22 -2.71
N ALA A 141 -19.45 -35.39 -3.62
CA ALA A 141 -19.37 -33.94 -3.42
C ALA A 141 -20.75 -33.32 -3.10
N ARG A 142 -21.83 -33.95 -3.58
CA ARG A 142 -23.21 -33.59 -3.22
C ARG A 142 -23.52 -33.83 -1.74
N ALA A 143 -23.10 -34.95 -1.16
CA ALA A 143 -23.30 -35.23 0.27
C ALA A 143 -22.55 -34.22 1.16
N ALA A 144 -21.36 -33.77 0.76
CA ALA A 144 -20.65 -32.68 1.43
C ALA A 144 -21.46 -31.37 1.41
N VAL A 145 -22.00 -31.00 0.23
CA VAL A 145 -22.85 -29.81 0.04
C VAL A 145 -24.15 -29.89 0.84
N GLU A 146 -24.79 -31.05 0.92
CA GLU A 146 -26.01 -31.27 1.70
C GLU A 146 -25.75 -31.16 3.22
N SER A 147 -24.68 -31.77 3.73
CA SER A 147 -24.27 -31.65 5.14
C SER A 147 -23.87 -30.21 5.52
N ALA A 148 -23.14 -29.51 4.64
CA ALA A 148 -22.81 -28.10 4.81
C ALA A 148 -24.06 -27.21 4.87
N ALA A 149 -25.06 -27.47 4.02
CA ALA A 149 -26.32 -26.74 4.02
C ALA A 149 -27.16 -27.03 5.29
N GLU A 150 -27.10 -28.23 5.84
CA GLU A 150 -27.74 -28.57 7.12
C GLU A 150 -27.11 -27.82 8.30
N GLN A 151 -25.78 -27.79 8.39
CA GLN A 151 -25.05 -27.08 9.45
C GLN A 151 -25.23 -25.55 9.36
N LEU A 152 -25.26 -25.01 8.14
CA LEU A 152 -25.69 -23.64 7.89
C LEU A 152 -27.13 -23.39 8.37
N ARG A 153 -28.09 -24.31 8.15
CA ARG A 153 -29.47 -24.13 8.66
C ARG A 153 -29.54 -24.10 10.18
N HIS A 154 -28.80 -24.96 10.88
CA HIS A 154 -28.78 -25.01 12.34
C HIS A 154 -28.09 -23.77 12.96
N GLY A 155 -27.08 -23.22 12.28
CA GLY A 155 -26.33 -22.05 12.75
C GLY A 155 -25.02 -22.40 13.44
N ASP A 156 -24.52 -23.62 13.19
CA ASP A 156 -23.20 -24.08 13.62
C ASP A 156 -22.07 -23.40 12.81
N CYS A 157 -22.41 -22.76 11.68
CA CYS A 157 -21.54 -21.91 10.88
C CYS A 157 -22.33 -20.82 10.12
N ASP A 158 -21.64 -19.73 9.75
CA ASP A 158 -22.16 -18.65 8.90
C ASP A 158 -21.81 -18.83 7.42
N VAL A 159 -20.69 -19.51 7.16
CA VAL A 159 -20.13 -19.81 5.84
C VAL A 159 -19.70 -21.26 5.84
N ALA A 160 -19.97 -22.01 4.77
CA ALA A 160 -19.48 -23.36 4.64
C ALA A 160 -18.77 -23.58 3.30
N VAL A 161 -17.65 -24.29 3.32
CA VAL A 161 -16.91 -24.73 2.14
C VAL A 161 -17.14 -26.23 1.99
N ALA A 162 -17.65 -26.67 0.84
CA ALA A 162 -18.08 -28.04 0.64
C ALA A 162 -17.73 -28.58 -0.76
N GLY A 163 -17.21 -29.80 -0.84
CA GLY A 163 -16.92 -30.42 -2.15
C GLY A 163 -16.00 -31.63 -2.11
N SER A 164 -15.28 -31.86 -3.21
CA SER A 164 -14.30 -32.93 -3.35
C SER A 164 -12.98 -32.40 -3.91
N VAL A 165 -11.86 -32.92 -3.42
CA VAL A 165 -10.50 -32.49 -3.80
C VAL A 165 -10.11 -32.89 -5.22
N THR A 166 -10.79 -33.87 -5.82
CA THR A 166 -10.67 -34.28 -7.23
C THR A 166 -11.82 -33.74 -8.09
N GLY A 167 -12.79 -33.06 -7.48
CA GLY A 167 -14.00 -32.54 -8.12
C GLY A 167 -14.17 -31.04 -7.91
N ALA A 168 -15.42 -30.58 -7.82
CA ALA A 168 -15.70 -29.18 -7.54
C ALA A 168 -15.73 -28.89 -6.03
N VAL A 169 -15.33 -27.67 -5.66
CA VAL A 169 -15.50 -27.09 -4.32
C VAL A 169 -16.40 -25.86 -4.42
N ALA A 170 -17.43 -25.81 -3.57
CA ALA A 170 -18.41 -24.75 -3.49
C ALA A 170 -18.31 -24.02 -2.15
N VAL A 171 -18.61 -22.71 -2.16
CA VAL A 171 -18.80 -21.90 -0.95
C VAL A 171 -20.27 -21.58 -0.79
N LEU A 172 -20.82 -21.86 0.38
CA LEU A 172 -22.23 -21.73 0.74
C LEU A 172 -22.41 -20.70 1.85
N ARG A 173 -23.55 -19.99 1.84
CA ARG A 173 -24.02 -19.10 2.91
C ARG A 173 -25.54 -19.19 3.07
N ARG A 174 -26.07 -18.74 4.21
CA ARG A 174 -27.49 -18.37 4.33
C ARG A 174 -27.79 -17.18 3.41
N GLY A 175 -28.82 -17.29 2.58
CA GLY A 175 -29.29 -16.20 1.73
C GLY A 175 -30.03 -15.12 2.51
N SER A 176 -30.38 -14.03 1.83
CA SER A 176 -31.38 -13.07 2.32
C SER A 176 -32.69 -13.24 1.54
N THR A 177 -33.81 -12.71 2.06
CA THR A 177 -35.13 -12.82 1.40
C THR A 177 -35.23 -12.13 0.03
N ALA A 178 -34.18 -11.42 -0.40
CA ALA A 178 -34.01 -10.97 -1.77
C ALA A 178 -32.70 -11.56 -2.36
N VAL A 179 -32.83 -12.45 -3.34
CA VAL A 179 -31.70 -13.02 -4.09
C VAL A 179 -31.02 -11.91 -4.89
N ARG A 180 -29.74 -11.64 -4.64
CA ARG A 180 -28.95 -10.66 -5.40
C ARG A 180 -28.49 -11.26 -6.72
N ALA A 181 -28.30 -10.41 -7.73
CA ALA A 181 -27.79 -10.83 -9.04
C ALA A 181 -26.39 -11.47 -8.89
N GLY A 182 -26.31 -12.79 -9.06
CA GLY A 182 -25.10 -13.61 -8.88
C GLY A 182 -25.19 -14.67 -7.77
N GLU A 183 -26.20 -14.61 -6.89
CA GLU A 183 -26.43 -15.63 -5.86
C GLU A 183 -27.13 -16.86 -6.47
N ARG A 184 -26.64 -18.08 -6.17
CA ARG A 184 -27.16 -19.34 -6.72
C ARG A 184 -27.96 -20.08 -5.65
N VAL A 185 -29.29 -20.16 -5.76
CA VAL A 185 -30.13 -20.87 -4.79
C VAL A 185 -29.97 -22.39 -4.96
N LEU A 186 -29.69 -23.11 -3.87
CA LEU A 186 -29.85 -24.57 -3.83
C LEU A 186 -31.34 -24.91 -3.82
N ALA A 187 -31.86 -25.38 -4.96
CA ALA A 187 -33.23 -25.86 -5.04
C ALA A 187 -33.41 -27.18 -4.24
N PRO A 188 -34.49 -27.33 -3.45
CA PRO A 188 -34.88 -28.63 -2.90
C PRO A 188 -35.22 -29.63 -4.02
N ALA A 189 -35.16 -30.93 -3.71
CA ALA A 189 -35.28 -31.98 -4.72
C ALA A 189 -36.69 -32.07 -5.35
N GLU A 190 -36.71 -32.00 -6.69
CA GLU A 190 -37.75 -32.43 -7.63
C GLU A 190 -39.23 -32.02 -7.41
N THR A 191 -39.72 -31.13 -8.28
CA THR A 191 -40.97 -31.43 -9.04
C THR A 191 -40.98 -30.72 -10.40
N PHE A 192 -41.36 -31.43 -11.46
CA PHE A 192 -41.53 -30.89 -12.82
C PHE A 192 -42.95 -30.30 -13.01
N GLY A 193 -43.10 -29.18 -13.74
CA GLY A 193 -44.41 -28.85 -14.36
C GLY A 193 -44.68 -27.42 -14.82
N SER A 194 -44.85 -27.27 -16.15
CA SER A 194 -45.60 -26.23 -16.88
C SER A 194 -44.98 -24.84 -17.12
N ASP A 195 -44.95 -24.46 -18.41
CA ASP A 195 -44.53 -23.16 -18.93
C ASP A 195 -45.34 -21.96 -18.39
N ALA A 196 -44.64 -20.87 -18.08
CA ALA A 196 -45.17 -19.51 -18.08
C ALA A 196 -44.10 -18.56 -18.66
N PRO A 197 -44.44 -17.65 -19.59
CA PRO A 197 -43.44 -16.83 -20.28
C PRO A 197 -42.87 -15.73 -19.36
N PRO A 198 -41.56 -15.42 -19.47
CA PRO A 198 -40.94 -14.37 -18.66
C PRO A 198 -41.48 -12.98 -19.06
N GLY A 199 -41.88 -12.19 -18.05
CA GLY A 199 -42.14 -10.77 -18.23
C GLY A 199 -40.84 -10.00 -18.52
N PRO A 200 -40.91 -8.85 -19.23
CA PRO A 200 -39.72 -8.14 -19.67
C PRO A 200 -38.92 -7.57 -18.48
N ALA A 201 -37.67 -8.00 -18.35
CA ALA A 201 -36.70 -7.37 -17.45
C ALA A 201 -36.52 -5.90 -17.85
N SER A 202 -36.59 -4.99 -16.87
CA SER A 202 -36.38 -3.56 -17.12
C SER A 202 -34.90 -3.30 -17.46
N ALA A 203 -34.65 -2.94 -18.71
CA ALA A 203 -33.34 -2.48 -19.14
C ALA A 203 -33.01 -1.16 -18.41
N GLY A 204 -32.13 -1.23 -17.42
CA GLY A 204 -31.51 -0.05 -16.83
C GLY A 204 -30.72 0.70 -17.92
N VAL A 205 -31.16 1.91 -18.24
CA VAL A 205 -30.52 2.76 -19.25
C VAL A 205 -29.05 3.00 -18.83
N PRO A 206 -28.07 2.82 -19.74
CA PRO A 206 -26.69 3.20 -19.44
C PRO A 206 -26.63 4.71 -19.30
N ALA A 207 -26.48 5.21 -18.07
CA ALA A 207 -26.00 6.56 -17.87
C ALA A 207 -24.59 6.64 -18.47
N ALA A 208 -24.42 7.48 -19.50
CA ALA A 208 -23.12 7.72 -20.11
C ALA A 208 -22.23 8.44 -19.07
N SER A 209 -21.50 7.65 -18.28
CA SER A 209 -20.53 8.19 -17.34
C SER A 209 -19.40 8.83 -18.13
N ALA A 210 -19.07 10.08 -17.79
CA ALA A 210 -17.74 10.61 -18.09
C ALA A 210 -16.67 9.61 -17.60
N ALA A 211 -15.53 9.55 -18.29
CA ALA A 211 -14.44 8.65 -17.92
C ALA A 211 -13.96 9.01 -16.50
N ARG A 212 -14.30 8.14 -15.53
CA ARG A 212 -13.87 8.26 -14.13
C ARG A 212 -12.60 7.45 -13.98
N LEU A 213 -11.60 8.01 -13.29
CA LEU A 213 -10.37 7.28 -12.96
C LEU A 213 -10.71 6.09 -12.05
N VAL A 214 -10.32 4.89 -12.46
CA VAL A 214 -10.57 3.63 -11.76
C VAL A 214 -9.25 3.03 -11.28
N PRO A 215 -9.11 2.69 -9.99
CA PRO A 215 -8.00 1.88 -9.52
C PRO A 215 -8.21 0.40 -9.88
N LEU A 216 -7.24 -0.18 -10.59
CA LEU A 216 -7.08 -1.62 -10.75
C LEU A 216 -6.00 -2.09 -9.77
N VAL A 217 -6.39 -2.90 -8.80
CA VAL A 217 -5.54 -3.32 -7.68
C VAL A 217 -5.13 -4.78 -7.90
N LEU A 218 -3.83 -5.05 -7.88
CA LEU A 218 -3.26 -6.39 -8.04
C LEU A 218 -2.32 -6.66 -6.86
N SER A 219 -2.33 -7.89 -6.35
CA SER A 219 -1.30 -8.34 -5.41
C SER A 219 -0.88 -9.79 -5.67
N GLY A 220 0.35 -10.13 -5.26
CA GLY A 220 0.96 -11.46 -5.38
C GLY A 220 2.00 -11.70 -4.28
N ARG A 221 2.39 -12.97 -4.07
CA ARG A 221 3.52 -13.29 -3.16
C ARG A 221 4.90 -13.12 -3.81
N SER A 222 4.99 -13.23 -5.13
CA SER A 222 6.22 -13.02 -5.92
C SER A 222 5.96 -12.06 -7.09
N ASP A 223 7.01 -11.44 -7.60
CA ASP A 223 6.93 -10.57 -8.78
C ASP A 223 6.48 -11.37 -10.02
N ALA A 224 6.88 -12.65 -10.10
CA ALA A 224 6.46 -13.61 -11.11
C ALA A 224 4.96 -13.95 -11.04
N ALA A 225 4.39 -14.16 -9.84
CA ALA A 225 2.95 -14.39 -9.66
C ALA A 225 2.13 -13.13 -10.00
N LEU A 226 2.62 -11.95 -9.63
CA LEU A 226 2.00 -10.67 -10.00
C LEU A 226 2.00 -10.45 -11.52
N ALA A 227 3.10 -10.79 -12.19
CA ALA A 227 3.23 -10.73 -13.65
C ALA A 227 2.35 -11.77 -14.38
N ALA A 228 2.20 -12.98 -13.82
CA ALA A 228 1.27 -13.99 -14.33
C ALA A 228 -0.19 -13.52 -14.24
N LEU A 229 -0.60 -13.03 -13.06
CA LEU A 229 -1.95 -12.49 -12.84
C LEU A 229 -2.25 -11.35 -13.83
N ALA A 230 -1.28 -10.46 -14.08
CA ALA A 230 -1.44 -9.39 -15.05
C ALA A 230 -1.60 -9.90 -16.50
N ARG A 231 -0.93 -10.99 -16.89
CA ARG A 231 -1.12 -11.64 -18.21
C ARG A 231 -2.52 -12.25 -18.35
N ASP A 232 -2.99 -12.96 -17.33
CA ASP A 232 -4.30 -13.61 -17.36
C ASP A 232 -5.44 -12.59 -17.37
N LEU A 233 -5.30 -11.51 -16.59
CA LEU A 233 -6.22 -10.37 -16.62
C LEU A 233 -6.19 -9.65 -17.97
N LEU A 234 -5.01 -9.46 -18.57
CA LEU A 234 -4.86 -8.86 -19.90
C LEU A 234 -5.58 -9.69 -20.96
N ALA A 235 -5.33 -11.00 -21.02
CA ALA A 235 -5.99 -11.91 -21.94
C ALA A 235 -7.52 -11.94 -21.75
N ARG A 236 -7.98 -12.00 -20.49
CA ARG A 236 -9.42 -11.95 -20.15
C ARG A 236 -10.06 -10.63 -20.58
N PHE A 237 -9.36 -9.51 -20.42
CA PHE A 237 -9.87 -8.19 -20.77
C PHE A 237 -9.86 -7.98 -22.29
N GLU A 238 -8.78 -8.35 -22.99
CA GLU A 238 -8.68 -8.31 -24.46
C GLU A 238 -9.77 -9.16 -25.13
N ALA A 239 -10.04 -10.37 -24.64
CA ALA A 239 -11.11 -11.25 -25.12
C ALA A 239 -12.53 -10.73 -24.86
N GLY A 240 -12.73 -9.83 -23.88
CA GLY A 240 -14.02 -9.20 -23.56
C GLY A 240 -14.04 -7.72 -23.94
N PRO A 241 -14.28 -7.33 -25.21
CA PRO A 241 -14.36 -5.94 -25.64
C PRO A 241 -15.47 -5.13 -24.98
N GLU A 242 -16.50 -5.81 -24.44
CA GLU A 242 -17.62 -5.24 -23.68
C GLU A 242 -17.28 -4.89 -22.22
N LEU A 243 -16.12 -5.33 -21.72
CA LEU A 243 -15.68 -5.05 -20.35
C LEU A 243 -15.16 -3.63 -20.19
N SER A 244 -15.68 -2.91 -19.20
CA SER A 244 -15.19 -1.59 -18.83
C SER A 244 -14.09 -1.65 -17.76
N PRO A 245 -13.23 -0.62 -17.65
CA PRO A 245 -12.28 -0.51 -16.53
C PRO A 245 -12.97 -0.57 -15.15
N ALA A 246 -14.17 -0.01 -15.03
CA ALA A 246 -14.95 -0.02 -13.80
C ALA A 246 -15.38 -1.44 -13.38
N ASP A 247 -15.73 -2.32 -14.33
CA ASP A 247 -16.09 -3.71 -14.06
C ASP A 247 -14.89 -4.49 -13.53
N LEU A 248 -13.72 -4.31 -14.16
CA LEU A 248 -12.46 -4.93 -13.76
C LEU A 248 -12.01 -4.44 -12.38
N GLY A 249 -11.95 -3.12 -12.17
CA GLY A 249 -11.49 -2.51 -10.91
C GLY A 249 -12.37 -2.89 -9.73
N ARG A 250 -13.70 -2.84 -9.90
CA ARG A 250 -14.64 -3.27 -8.88
C ARG A 250 -14.47 -4.75 -8.54
N SER A 251 -14.26 -5.59 -9.55
CA SER A 251 -14.09 -7.03 -9.33
C SER A 251 -12.78 -7.32 -8.60
N LEU A 252 -11.66 -6.72 -9.00
CA LEU A 252 -10.38 -6.85 -8.29
C LEU A 252 -10.52 -6.44 -6.82
N ALA A 253 -11.03 -5.23 -6.58
CA ALA A 253 -11.16 -4.65 -5.24
C ALA A 253 -12.16 -5.35 -4.31
N THR A 254 -13.08 -6.17 -4.83
CA THR A 254 -14.12 -6.85 -4.02
C THR A 254 -14.01 -8.37 -4.01
N THR A 255 -13.04 -8.95 -4.74
CA THR A 255 -12.98 -10.42 -4.90
C THR A 255 -11.59 -11.03 -4.85
N ARG A 256 -10.53 -10.22 -4.77
CA ARG A 256 -9.15 -10.71 -4.69
C ARG A 256 -8.52 -10.27 -3.37
N THR A 257 -7.63 -11.10 -2.85
CA THR A 257 -6.78 -10.74 -1.72
C THR A 257 -5.89 -9.57 -2.15
N THR A 258 -5.96 -8.45 -1.42
CA THR A 258 -5.15 -7.24 -1.67
C THR A 258 -3.97 -7.12 -0.71
N ALA A 259 -3.88 -7.96 0.32
CA ALA A 259 -2.87 -7.84 1.37
C ALA A 259 -1.50 -8.45 1.03
N LEU A 260 -1.34 -9.14 -0.10
CA LEU A 260 -0.07 -9.84 -0.42
C LEU A 260 1.09 -8.86 -0.62
N GLY A 261 2.32 -9.33 -0.38
CA GLY A 261 3.51 -8.48 -0.24
C GLY A 261 4.06 -7.88 -1.53
N ARG A 262 3.68 -8.37 -2.72
CA ARG A 262 3.95 -7.70 -4.01
C ARG A 262 2.67 -7.03 -4.46
N ARG A 263 2.69 -5.70 -4.59
CA ARG A 263 1.48 -4.89 -4.80
C ARG A 263 1.64 -4.02 -6.02
N ALA A 264 0.60 -3.91 -6.84
CA ALA A 264 0.52 -2.96 -7.94
C ALA A 264 -0.87 -2.31 -8.01
N VAL A 265 -0.88 -1.03 -8.38
CA VAL A 265 -2.10 -0.26 -8.64
C VAL A 265 -1.92 0.48 -9.96
N LEU A 266 -2.83 0.23 -10.88
CA LEU A 266 -2.95 0.96 -12.14
C LEU A 266 -4.19 1.85 -12.07
N LEU A 267 -4.01 3.17 -12.18
CA LEU A 267 -5.13 4.09 -12.30
C LEU A 267 -5.44 4.31 -13.78
N ALA A 268 -6.63 3.89 -14.24
CA ALA A 268 -7.04 3.96 -15.64
C ALA A 268 -8.42 4.61 -15.80
N THR A 269 -8.55 5.44 -16.83
CA THR A 269 -9.81 6.06 -17.28
C THR A 269 -10.43 5.30 -18.45
N ASP A 270 -9.60 4.68 -19.30
CA ASP A 270 -10.03 3.98 -20.51
C ASP A 270 -9.43 2.57 -20.70
N ARG A 271 -9.92 1.86 -21.72
CA ARG A 271 -9.51 0.48 -22.04
C ARG A 271 -8.06 0.37 -22.55
N ALA A 272 -7.55 1.39 -23.24
CA ALA A 272 -6.18 1.39 -23.74
C ALA A 272 -5.17 1.58 -22.60
N GLU A 273 -5.51 2.38 -21.59
CA GLU A 273 -4.74 2.52 -20.35
C GLU A 273 -4.67 1.21 -19.57
N VAL A 274 -5.80 0.51 -19.41
CA VAL A 274 -5.84 -0.82 -18.80
C VAL A 274 -4.93 -1.82 -19.54
N VAL A 275 -5.04 -1.90 -20.87
CA VAL A 275 -4.22 -2.80 -21.69
C VAL A 275 -2.72 -2.47 -21.57
N ARG A 276 -2.34 -1.18 -21.67
CA ARG A 276 -0.95 -0.74 -21.52
C ARG A 276 -0.40 -1.05 -20.13
N GLY A 277 -1.16 -0.75 -19.08
CA GLY A 277 -0.69 -0.91 -17.71
C GLY A 277 -0.64 -2.37 -17.24
N LEU A 278 -1.61 -3.21 -17.60
CA LEU A 278 -1.53 -4.65 -17.33
C LEU A 278 -0.34 -5.29 -18.05
N ARG A 279 -0.08 -4.88 -19.30
CA ARG A 279 1.12 -5.29 -20.04
C ARG A 279 2.41 -4.84 -19.34
N ALA A 280 2.48 -3.60 -18.85
CA ALA A 280 3.62 -3.12 -18.08
C ALA A 280 3.84 -3.85 -16.75
N VAL A 281 2.78 -4.34 -16.08
CA VAL A 281 2.93 -5.23 -14.90
C VAL A 281 3.44 -6.61 -15.33
N ALA A 282 2.85 -7.19 -16.38
CA ALA A 282 3.24 -8.50 -16.93
C ALA A 282 4.70 -8.58 -17.42
N GLU A 283 5.22 -7.48 -17.98
CA GLU A 283 6.58 -7.40 -18.56
C GLU A 283 7.61 -6.78 -17.60
N GLY A 284 7.21 -6.39 -16.39
CA GLY A 284 8.06 -5.62 -15.46
C GLY A 284 8.43 -4.21 -15.97
N GLY A 285 7.76 -3.74 -17.03
CA GLY A 285 7.96 -2.44 -17.66
C GLY A 285 7.26 -1.28 -16.93
N PHE A 286 7.21 -0.11 -17.58
CA PHE A 286 6.62 1.11 -17.02
C PHE A 286 5.34 1.51 -17.77
N ALA A 287 4.36 2.08 -17.05
CA ALA A 287 3.21 2.76 -17.63
C ALA A 287 2.85 4.02 -16.81
N PRO A 288 2.26 5.06 -17.45
CA PRO A 288 1.68 6.19 -16.72
C PRO A 288 0.65 5.73 -15.69
N LEU A 289 0.70 6.34 -14.50
CA LEU A 289 -0.16 6.02 -13.35
C LEU A 289 -0.18 4.53 -12.92
N LEU A 290 0.86 3.78 -13.27
CA LEU A 290 1.20 2.51 -12.63
C LEU A 290 2.10 2.78 -11.41
N PHE A 291 1.69 2.22 -10.27
CA PHE A 291 2.43 2.19 -9.02
C PHE A 291 2.66 0.73 -8.66
N ARG A 292 3.85 0.38 -8.15
CA ARG A 292 4.15 -0.98 -7.70
C ARG A 292 5.19 -0.97 -6.59
N THR A 293 5.25 -2.07 -5.83
CA THR A 293 6.38 -2.38 -4.96
C THR A 293 7.68 -2.36 -5.78
N ALA A 294 8.78 -1.95 -5.17
CA ALA A 294 10.09 -2.00 -5.83
C ALA A 294 10.42 -3.46 -6.20
N PRO A 295 11.05 -3.75 -7.35
CA PRO A 295 11.42 -5.10 -7.74
C PRO A 295 12.27 -5.79 -6.66
N GLY A 296 11.99 -7.05 -6.37
CA GLY A 296 12.66 -7.78 -5.29
C GLY A 296 12.21 -7.41 -3.87
N ALA A 297 11.58 -6.25 -3.63
CA ALA A 297 11.04 -5.87 -2.33
C ALA A 297 9.63 -6.45 -2.11
N SER A 298 9.47 -7.22 -1.02
CA SER A 298 8.16 -7.48 -0.45
C SER A 298 7.83 -6.39 0.57
N VAL A 299 6.60 -5.86 0.54
CA VAL A 299 6.10 -5.10 1.69
C VAL A 299 5.53 -6.05 2.72
N GLU A 300 5.92 -5.85 3.98
CA GLU A 300 5.21 -6.38 5.14
C GLU A 300 4.02 -5.47 5.47
N ASP A 301 3.33 -5.72 6.58
CA ASP A 301 2.34 -4.77 7.10
C ASP A 301 3.06 -3.45 7.44
N GLY A 302 2.83 -2.42 6.62
CA GLY A 302 3.41 -1.09 6.83
C GLY A 302 2.81 -0.34 8.02
N GLY A 303 1.88 -0.98 8.72
CA GLY A 303 1.12 -0.43 9.83
C GLY A 303 0.21 0.70 9.39
N ARG A 304 0.10 1.71 10.26
CA ARG A 304 -0.71 2.89 10.02
C ARG A 304 0.18 4.12 9.83
N PRO A 305 -0.13 5.03 8.89
CA PRO A 305 0.66 6.24 8.67
C PRO A 305 0.50 7.22 9.83
N VAL A 306 1.52 8.05 10.05
CA VAL A 306 1.38 9.29 10.83
C VAL A 306 0.61 10.30 9.99
N TYR A 307 -0.44 10.89 10.54
CA TYR A 307 -1.12 12.03 9.92
C TYR A 307 -0.44 13.33 10.31
N VAL A 308 0.06 14.05 9.31
CA VAL A 308 0.74 15.33 9.45
C VAL A 308 -0.19 16.46 8.99
N PHE A 309 -0.45 17.42 9.86
CA PHE A 309 -1.28 18.60 9.57
C PHE A 309 -0.41 19.87 9.52
N PRO A 310 -0.29 20.54 8.36
CA PRO A 310 0.44 21.79 8.27
C PRO A 310 -0.37 22.95 8.85
N GLY A 311 0.34 24.05 9.14
CA GLY A 311 -0.29 25.34 9.39
C GLY A 311 -0.56 26.13 8.10
N LEU A 312 -0.30 27.43 8.15
CA LEU A 312 -0.47 28.34 7.02
C LEU A 312 0.49 28.00 5.85
N GLY A 313 0.03 28.21 4.61
CA GLY A 313 0.84 28.11 3.39
C GLY A 313 0.36 27.05 2.40
N SER A 314 -0.43 26.07 2.84
CA SER A 314 -1.00 25.02 1.98
C SER A 314 -2.19 25.50 1.13
N GLN A 315 -2.76 26.68 1.41
CA GLN A 315 -3.95 27.19 0.72
C GLN A 315 -3.71 27.53 -0.75
N TRP A 316 -4.75 27.39 -1.57
CA TRP A 316 -4.82 27.91 -2.93
C TRP A 316 -6.28 28.02 -3.42
N ARG A 317 -6.55 28.93 -4.36
CA ARG A 317 -7.90 29.13 -4.90
C ARG A 317 -8.38 27.91 -5.69
N GLY A 318 -9.53 27.36 -5.31
CA GLY A 318 -10.10 26.17 -5.94
C GLY A 318 -9.66 24.84 -5.32
N MET A 319 -8.91 24.88 -4.21
CA MET A 319 -8.52 23.66 -3.48
C MET A 319 -9.73 22.81 -3.06
N ALA A 320 -9.60 21.49 -3.26
CA ALA A 320 -10.59 20.48 -2.89
C ALA A 320 -12.02 20.62 -3.49
N LEU A 321 -12.25 21.53 -4.45
CA LEU A 321 -13.58 21.67 -5.09
C LEU A 321 -13.99 20.40 -5.85
N ASP A 322 -13.06 19.80 -6.60
CA ASP A 322 -13.29 18.53 -7.28
C ASP A 322 -13.68 17.39 -6.31
N LEU A 323 -13.13 17.38 -5.08
CA LEU A 323 -13.53 16.42 -4.05
C LEU A 323 -14.91 16.74 -3.46
N LEU A 324 -15.23 18.02 -3.27
CA LEU A 324 -16.55 18.50 -2.82
C LEU A 324 -17.66 18.08 -3.79
N ASP A 325 -17.36 18.07 -5.09
CA ASP A 325 -18.31 17.68 -6.13
C ASP A 325 -18.32 16.14 -6.37
N ALA A 326 -17.19 15.44 -6.23
CA ALA A 326 -17.06 14.01 -6.57
C ALA A 326 -17.07 13.00 -5.40
N SER A 327 -17.02 13.44 -4.14
CA SER A 327 -16.97 12.56 -2.97
C SER A 327 -17.99 12.96 -1.89
N ASP A 328 -19.01 12.12 -1.69
CA ASP A 328 -20.06 12.36 -0.70
C ASP A 328 -19.53 12.35 0.74
N VAL A 329 -18.49 11.57 1.04
CA VAL A 329 -17.81 11.57 2.36
C VAL A 329 -17.14 12.92 2.62
N PHE A 330 -16.38 13.42 1.64
CA PHE A 330 -15.70 14.70 1.77
C PHE A 330 -16.71 15.84 1.87
N ARG A 331 -17.77 15.82 1.04
CA ARG A 331 -18.86 16.81 1.09
C ARG A 331 -19.58 16.80 2.43
N SER A 332 -20.00 15.64 2.93
CA SER A 332 -20.67 15.53 4.24
C SER A 332 -19.80 16.09 5.36
N ARG A 333 -18.49 15.83 5.34
CA ARG A 333 -17.58 16.36 6.37
C ARG A 333 -17.35 17.87 6.24
N MET A 334 -17.26 18.40 5.02
CA MET A 334 -17.23 19.83 4.77
C MET A 334 -18.52 20.54 5.23
N GLU A 335 -19.68 19.89 5.07
CA GLU A 335 -20.97 20.37 5.59
C GLU A 335 -21.02 20.33 7.12
N ASP A 336 -20.45 19.32 7.78
CA ASP A 336 -20.28 19.32 9.24
C ASP A 336 -19.45 20.52 9.72
N CYS A 337 -18.30 20.74 9.08
CA CYS A 337 -17.41 21.88 9.37
C CYS A 337 -18.13 23.22 9.12
N ALA A 338 -18.92 23.34 8.05
CA ALA A 338 -19.71 24.53 7.77
C ALA A 338 -20.71 24.83 8.89
N ARG A 339 -21.43 23.82 9.41
CA ARG A 339 -22.38 24.00 10.52
C ARG A 339 -21.70 24.36 11.85
N ALA A 340 -20.52 23.81 12.12
CA ALA A 340 -19.73 24.16 13.31
C ALA A 340 -19.16 25.60 13.24
N LEU A 341 -18.85 26.09 12.04
CA LEU A 341 -18.35 27.45 11.81
C LEU A 341 -19.46 28.51 11.72
N GLU A 342 -20.65 28.18 11.18
CA GLU A 342 -21.79 29.09 10.98
C GLU A 342 -22.13 30.02 12.17
N PRO A 343 -22.23 29.55 13.44
CA PRO A 343 -22.51 30.44 14.57
C PRO A 343 -21.33 31.30 15.00
N LEU A 344 -20.13 31.08 14.43
CA LEU A 344 -18.89 31.74 14.80
C LEU A 344 -18.47 32.79 13.76
N VAL A 345 -18.67 32.56 12.45
CA VAL A 345 -18.17 33.42 11.35
C VAL A 345 -19.28 34.15 10.57
N PRO A 346 -19.02 35.36 10.01
CA PRO A 346 -19.99 36.11 9.23
C PRO A 346 -20.06 35.69 7.74
N TRP A 347 -19.36 34.63 7.35
CA TRP A 347 -19.16 34.20 5.97
C TRP A 347 -19.44 32.70 5.78
N SER A 348 -19.69 32.30 4.53
CA SER A 348 -19.99 30.91 4.16
C SER A 348 -18.73 30.17 3.69
N LEU A 349 -18.40 29.05 4.33
CA LEU A 349 -17.25 28.19 3.99
C LEU A 349 -17.25 27.77 2.53
N HIS A 350 -18.43 27.41 2.00
CA HIS A 350 -18.60 27.00 0.62
C HIS A 350 -18.42 28.15 -0.38
N ASP A 351 -18.79 29.37 -0.01
CA ASP A 351 -18.66 30.54 -0.86
C ASP A 351 -17.21 31.05 -0.92
N VAL A 352 -16.49 30.98 0.20
CA VAL A 352 -15.04 31.26 0.25
C VAL A 352 -14.27 30.26 -0.61
N LEU A 353 -14.53 28.95 -0.49
CA LEU A 353 -13.85 27.93 -1.28
C LEU A 353 -14.09 28.06 -2.79
N ARG A 354 -15.32 28.42 -3.19
CA ARG A 354 -15.67 28.69 -4.59
C ARG A 354 -15.20 30.07 -5.09
N GLY A 355 -14.77 30.95 -4.18
CA GLY A 355 -14.43 32.34 -4.50
C GLY A 355 -15.64 33.11 -5.06
N ALA A 356 -16.80 32.94 -4.42
CA ALA A 356 -18.06 33.56 -4.84
C ALA A 356 -18.01 35.09 -4.70
N PRO A 357 -18.75 35.86 -5.52
CA PRO A 357 -18.78 37.32 -5.43
C PRO A 357 -19.23 37.80 -4.04
N GLY A 358 -18.38 38.57 -3.35
CA GLY A 358 -18.64 39.09 -2.01
C GLY A 358 -18.23 38.17 -0.85
N ALA A 359 -17.73 36.97 -1.12
CA ALA A 359 -17.03 36.18 -0.11
C ALA A 359 -15.65 36.82 0.20
N PRO A 360 -15.16 36.74 1.46
CA PRO A 360 -13.81 37.17 1.80
C PRO A 360 -12.75 36.23 1.19
N THR A 361 -11.49 36.62 1.27
CA THR A 361 -10.40 35.99 0.51
C THR A 361 -9.67 34.91 1.33
N LEU A 362 -8.84 34.11 0.65
CA LEU A 362 -7.88 33.20 1.31
C LEU A 362 -6.57 33.91 1.68
N GLU A 363 -6.51 35.23 1.57
CA GLU A 363 -5.42 36.09 2.07
C GLU A 363 -5.72 36.58 3.50
N ASP A 364 -7.01 36.66 3.87
CA ASP A 364 -7.47 37.06 5.19
C ASP A 364 -7.20 35.95 6.23
N VAL A 365 -6.43 36.26 7.29
CA VAL A 365 -5.95 35.27 8.28
C VAL A 365 -7.09 34.61 9.06
N ASP A 366 -8.12 35.38 9.43
CA ASP A 366 -9.30 34.87 10.14
C ASP A 366 -10.23 34.02 9.26
N VAL A 367 -10.00 33.99 7.95
CA VAL A 367 -10.72 33.19 6.96
C VAL A 367 -9.93 31.95 6.55
N VAL A 368 -8.67 32.12 6.14
CA VAL A 368 -7.84 31.03 5.61
C VAL A 368 -7.59 29.93 6.65
N LEU A 369 -7.41 30.28 7.91
CA LEU A 369 -7.08 29.33 8.98
C LEU A 369 -8.27 28.37 9.28
N PRO A 370 -9.52 28.83 9.51
CA PRO A 370 -10.68 27.94 9.60
C PRO A 370 -10.99 27.14 8.32
N VAL A 371 -10.72 27.69 7.14
CA VAL A 371 -10.89 26.97 5.86
C VAL A 371 -9.88 25.82 5.74
N LEU A 372 -8.60 26.05 6.06
CA LEU A 372 -7.56 25.02 6.05
C LEU A 372 -7.87 23.90 7.06
N PHE A 373 -8.30 24.26 8.28
CA PHE A 373 -8.79 23.30 9.27
C PHE A 373 -9.92 22.42 8.70
N SER A 374 -10.93 23.05 8.08
CA SER A 374 -12.09 22.34 7.51
C SER A 374 -11.69 21.36 6.41
N VAL A 375 -10.76 21.76 5.53
CA VAL A 375 -10.23 20.89 4.46
C VAL A 375 -9.41 19.74 5.04
N GLY A 376 -8.49 19.99 5.98
CA GLY A 376 -7.67 18.95 6.61
C GLY A 376 -8.51 17.89 7.34
N VAL A 377 -9.50 18.32 8.13
CA VAL A 377 -10.46 17.44 8.81
C VAL A 377 -11.30 16.62 7.81
N SER A 378 -11.66 17.21 6.67
CA SER A 378 -12.45 16.52 5.63
C SER A 378 -11.63 15.55 4.78
N LEU A 379 -10.35 15.86 4.52
CA LEU A 379 -9.39 14.92 3.93
C LEU A 379 -9.12 13.74 4.87
N SER A 380 -8.99 13.98 6.18
CA SER A 380 -8.89 12.92 7.19
C SER A 380 -10.08 11.97 7.14
N ALA A 381 -11.32 12.48 7.09
CA ALA A 381 -12.51 11.65 6.97
C ALA A 381 -12.54 10.83 5.66
N LEU A 382 -12.09 11.43 4.55
CA LEU A 382 -11.98 10.74 3.27
C LEU A 382 -10.99 9.58 3.32
N TRP A 383 -9.81 9.76 3.90
CA TRP A 383 -8.82 8.68 4.09
C TRP A 383 -9.36 7.53 4.95
N ARG A 384 -9.94 7.86 6.12
CA ARG A 384 -10.53 6.88 7.05
C ARG A 384 -11.67 6.09 6.41
N SER A 385 -12.43 6.70 5.49
CA SER A 385 -13.48 5.98 4.73
C SER A 385 -12.97 4.87 3.82
N CYS A 386 -11.66 4.84 3.52
CA CYS A 386 -10.98 3.78 2.80
C CYS A 386 -10.05 2.96 3.72
N GLY A 387 -10.30 2.92 5.03
CA GLY A 387 -9.57 2.10 6.00
C GLY A 387 -8.18 2.61 6.38
N VAL A 388 -7.71 3.71 5.77
CA VAL A 388 -6.44 4.34 6.13
C VAL A 388 -6.66 5.11 7.44
N GLU A 389 -6.43 4.45 8.55
CA GLU A 389 -6.49 5.03 9.90
C GLU A 389 -5.11 5.55 10.32
N PRO A 390 -5.01 6.69 11.04
CA PRO A 390 -3.73 7.15 11.58
C PRO A 390 -3.18 6.24 12.68
N ALA A 391 -1.85 6.11 12.75
CA ALA A 391 -1.16 5.61 13.95
C ALA A 391 -1.08 6.72 15.01
N VAL A 392 -0.74 7.93 14.56
CA VAL A 392 -0.49 9.12 15.38
C VAL A 392 -0.95 10.34 14.59
N ALA A 393 -1.45 11.37 15.27
CA ALA A 393 -1.70 12.68 14.69
C ALA A 393 -0.65 13.70 15.18
N VAL A 394 -0.03 14.44 14.26
CA VAL A 394 0.91 15.52 14.56
C VAL A 394 0.56 16.74 13.73
N GLY A 395 0.72 17.94 14.31
CA GLY A 395 0.49 19.19 13.61
C GLY A 395 1.60 20.21 13.85
N ALA A 396 1.77 21.15 12.92
CA ALA A 396 2.63 22.32 13.12
C ALA A 396 1.77 23.56 13.33
N SER A 397 1.95 24.28 14.45
CA SER A 397 1.19 25.50 14.78
C SER A 397 -0.33 25.22 14.70
N LEU A 398 -1.10 26.00 13.92
CA LEU A 398 -2.51 25.78 13.55
C LEU A 398 -2.87 24.32 13.30
N GLY A 399 -2.00 23.56 12.62
CA GLY A 399 -2.24 22.17 12.25
C GLY A 399 -2.55 21.27 13.45
N GLU A 400 -2.07 21.63 14.65
CA GLU A 400 -2.40 20.93 15.88
C GLU A 400 -3.89 20.95 16.22
N ILE A 401 -4.65 21.97 15.80
CA ILE A 401 -6.11 22.01 16.04
C ILE A 401 -6.82 20.93 15.20
N ALA A 402 -6.38 20.73 13.95
CA ALA A 402 -6.87 19.65 13.11
C ALA A 402 -6.42 18.27 13.65
N ALA A 403 -5.16 18.14 14.06
CA ALA A 403 -4.63 16.92 14.66
C ALA A 403 -5.39 16.55 15.95
N ALA A 404 -5.66 17.50 16.84
CA ALA A 404 -6.42 17.30 18.08
C ALA A 404 -7.88 16.87 17.83
N GLN A 405 -8.53 17.47 16.81
CA GLN A 405 -9.87 17.03 16.39
C GLN A 405 -9.83 15.59 15.87
N VAL A 406 -8.91 15.27 14.96
CA VAL A 406 -8.79 13.94 14.33
C VAL A 406 -8.39 12.84 15.33
N ALA A 407 -7.60 13.20 16.34
CA ALA A 407 -7.26 12.35 17.48
C ALA A 407 -8.42 12.10 18.46
N GLY A 408 -9.53 12.85 18.33
CA GLY A 408 -10.70 12.75 19.21
C GLY A 408 -10.56 13.54 20.52
N ALA A 409 -9.50 14.32 20.69
CA ALA A 409 -9.30 15.17 21.86
C ALA A 409 -10.25 16.37 21.93
N LEU A 410 -10.66 16.89 20.76
CA LEU A 410 -11.65 17.96 20.63
C LEU A 410 -12.81 17.50 19.76
N THR A 411 -14.05 17.84 20.16
CA THR A 411 -15.20 17.77 19.27
C THR A 411 -15.05 18.76 18.11
N LEU A 412 -15.84 18.58 17.05
CA LEU A 412 -15.78 19.48 15.89
C LEU A 412 -16.15 20.92 16.26
N ASP A 413 -17.15 21.12 17.12
CA ASP A 413 -17.59 22.45 17.57
C ASP A 413 -16.55 23.15 18.46
N GLU A 414 -15.83 22.40 19.29
CA GLU A 414 -14.72 22.93 20.10
C GLU A 414 -13.51 23.29 19.25
N ALA A 415 -13.12 22.43 18.31
CA ALA A 415 -12.03 22.71 17.40
C ALA A 415 -12.34 23.90 16.46
N ALA A 416 -13.58 23.98 15.96
CA ALA A 416 -14.09 25.14 15.19
C ALA A 416 -14.04 26.44 16.03
N ARG A 417 -14.43 26.37 17.30
CA ARG A 417 -14.36 27.48 18.26
C ARG A 417 -12.93 27.93 18.54
N VAL A 418 -12.01 26.99 18.76
CA VAL A 418 -10.58 27.31 18.93
C VAL A 418 -10.05 27.97 17.66
N VAL A 419 -10.19 27.36 16.48
CA VAL A 419 -9.58 27.91 15.25
C VAL A 419 -10.12 29.30 14.87
N VAL A 420 -11.42 29.56 15.01
CA VAL A 420 -12.01 30.88 14.69
C VAL A 420 -11.57 31.96 15.68
N LEU A 421 -11.56 31.66 16.98
CA LEU A 421 -11.12 32.65 17.97
C LEU A 421 -9.61 32.90 17.89
N TRP A 422 -8.83 31.85 17.62
CA TRP A 422 -7.37 31.91 17.49
C TRP A 422 -6.93 32.66 16.23
N SER A 423 -7.65 32.49 15.12
CA SER A 423 -7.36 33.19 13.86
C SER A 423 -7.76 34.67 13.92
N ARG A 424 -8.90 35.00 14.55
CA ARG A 424 -9.31 36.39 14.82
C ARG A 424 -8.33 37.16 15.67
N MET A 425 -7.91 36.56 16.79
CA MET A 425 -6.93 37.17 17.70
C MET A 425 -5.62 37.52 16.98
N GLN A 426 -5.22 36.75 15.97
CA GLN A 426 -4.07 37.08 15.11
C GLN A 426 -4.37 38.16 14.08
N ALA A 427 -5.54 38.13 13.44
CA ALA A 427 -5.95 39.16 12.49
C ALA A 427 -6.12 40.55 13.15
N GLU A 428 -6.62 40.60 14.38
CA GLU A 428 -6.73 41.83 15.19
C GLU A 428 -5.36 42.37 15.64
N ALA A 429 -4.36 41.50 15.80
CA ALA A 429 -2.98 41.84 16.14
C ALA A 429 -2.06 42.06 14.92
N ALA A 430 -2.55 41.77 13.70
CA ALA A 430 -1.78 41.93 12.48
C ALA A 430 -1.48 43.42 12.23
N GLY A 431 -0.20 43.77 12.14
CA GLY A 431 0.22 45.17 12.21
C GLY A 431 1.68 45.38 11.83
N GLU A 432 2.58 45.27 12.80
CA GLU A 432 4.01 45.62 12.63
C GLU A 432 4.95 44.40 12.61
N GLY A 433 4.45 43.21 12.97
CA GLY A 433 5.22 41.97 12.96
C GLY A 433 5.22 41.24 11.61
N GLU A 434 6.12 40.29 11.43
CA GLU A 434 6.10 39.34 10.32
C GLU A 434 6.70 37.99 10.73
N LEU A 435 6.29 36.94 10.03
CA LEU A 435 6.86 35.59 10.14
C LEU A 435 7.40 35.16 8.77
N ALA A 436 8.59 34.58 8.73
CA ALA A 436 9.26 34.13 7.52
C ALA A 436 9.78 32.69 7.66
N ALA A 437 9.96 32.04 6.52
CA ALA A 437 10.57 30.72 6.41
C ALA A 437 11.80 30.78 5.49
N ALA A 438 12.82 29.97 5.78
CA ALA A 438 14.01 29.89 4.94
C ALA A 438 14.66 28.49 4.92
N ALA A 439 15.37 28.21 3.83
CA ALA A 439 15.97 26.92 3.52
C ALA A 439 17.44 26.82 4.00
N LEU A 440 17.65 26.87 5.32
CA LEU A 440 18.95 26.78 5.99
C LEU A 440 18.79 26.13 7.38
N SER A 441 19.90 25.76 8.04
CA SER A 441 19.86 25.14 9.36
C SER A 441 19.69 26.17 10.50
N PRO A 442 19.24 25.74 11.70
CA PRO A 442 19.22 26.61 12.88
C PRO A 442 20.59 27.21 13.23
N ASP A 443 21.67 26.47 13.01
CA ASP A 443 23.04 26.90 13.29
C ASP A 443 23.58 27.90 12.26
N GLU A 444 23.07 27.88 11.03
CA GLU A 444 23.36 28.88 10.00
C GLU A 444 22.54 30.16 10.21
N LEU A 445 21.30 30.04 10.72
CA LEU A 445 20.40 31.16 10.94
C LEU A 445 20.71 31.96 12.21
N ARG A 446 20.95 31.30 13.35
CA ARG A 446 21.16 31.97 14.65
C ARG A 446 22.24 33.07 14.61
N PRO A 447 23.44 32.87 14.03
CA PRO A 447 24.46 33.91 13.93
C PRO A 447 24.04 35.14 13.12
N LEU A 448 23.07 35.02 12.21
CA LEU A 448 22.51 36.16 11.47
C LEU A 448 21.56 36.96 12.37
N LEU A 449 20.68 36.28 13.12
CA LEU A 449 19.75 36.92 14.05
C LEU A 449 20.47 37.58 15.23
N ASP A 450 21.61 37.02 15.64
CA ASP A 450 22.50 37.60 16.66
C ASP A 450 23.28 38.84 16.20
N ALA A 451 23.15 39.29 14.95
CA ALA A 451 23.79 40.52 14.49
C ALA A 451 23.26 41.76 15.24
N GLU A 452 24.13 42.73 15.54
CA GLU A 452 23.82 43.85 16.44
C GLU A 452 22.60 44.71 16.02
N HIS A 453 22.30 44.79 14.72
CA HIS A 453 21.17 45.52 14.16
C HIS A 453 19.85 44.70 14.12
N LEU A 454 19.90 43.39 14.34
CA LEU A 454 18.75 42.47 14.33
C LEU A 454 18.42 41.90 15.72
N ARG A 455 19.39 41.86 16.63
CA ARG A 455 19.26 41.28 17.97
C ARG A 455 18.13 41.94 18.77
N GLY A 456 17.11 41.16 19.13
CA GLY A 456 15.92 41.65 19.83
C GLY A 456 14.92 42.41 18.93
N ARG A 457 15.05 42.27 17.61
CA ARG A 457 14.06 42.69 16.58
C ARG A 457 13.61 41.51 15.72
N VAL A 458 14.39 40.42 15.66
CA VAL A 458 14.06 39.16 14.99
C VAL A 458 14.46 37.99 15.89
N HIS A 459 13.59 36.99 15.97
CA HIS A 459 13.70 35.82 16.81
C HIS A 459 13.56 34.55 15.98
N PHE A 460 14.28 33.50 16.39
CA PHE A 460 14.03 32.15 15.90
C PHE A 460 12.62 31.72 16.33
N ALA A 461 11.83 31.18 15.39
CA ALA A 461 10.43 30.84 15.58
C ALA A 461 10.15 29.33 15.46
N GLY A 462 11.16 28.51 15.16
CA GLY A 462 11.06 27.05 15.10
C GLY A 462 11.72 26.42 13.89
N ALA A 463 11.60 25.09 13.79
CA ALA A 463 12.06 24.28 12.67
C ALA A 463 11.02 23.24 12.25
N ASN A 464 10.74 23.21 10.93
CA ASN A 464 9.94 22.19 10.27
C ASN A 464 10.81 21.04 9.73
N GLY A 465 12.14 21.21 9.68
CA GLY A 465 13.13 20.21 9.30
C GLY A 465 14.56 20.75 9.45
N PRO A 466 15.60 19.90 9.28
CA PRO A 466 17.01 20.26 9.46
C PRO A 466 17.49 21.43 8.59
N ARG A 467 16.90 21.64 7.40
CA ARG A 467 17.14 22.80 6.53
C ARG A 467 15.88 23.64 6.32
N SER A 468 14.88 23.53 7.19
CA SER A 468 13.60 24.25 7.06
C SER A 468 13.25 24.97 8.35
N VAL A 469 13.62 26.24 8.44
CA VAL A 469 13.53 27.06 9.67
C VAL A 469 12.54 28.22 9.53
N LEU A 470 11.97 28.62 10.66
CA LEU A 470 11.08 29.76 10.82
C LEU A 470 11.74 30.86 11.67
N PHE A 471 11.51 32.11 11.33
CA PHE A 471 11.91 33.28 12.14
C PHE A 471 10.91 34.41 11.99
N GLY A 472 10.69 35.19 13.04
CA GLY A 472 9.72 36.28 13.06
C GLY A 472 10.17 37.44 13.94
N GLY A 473 9.49 38.57 13.83
CA GLY A 473 9.82 39.79 14.56
C GLY A 473 9.30 41.04 13.86
N GLU A 474 9.97 42.17 14.05
CA GLU A 474 9.67 43.43 13.37
C GLU A 474 9.76 43.26 11.84
N ARG A 475 8.70 43.64 11.10
CA ARG A 475 8.61 43.36 9.66
C ARG A 475 9.82 43.85 8.87
N ALA A 476 10.32 45.06 9.13
CA ALA A 476 11.46 45.60 8.39
C ALA A 476 12.75 44.78 8.61
N ALA A 477 12.97 44.29 9.82
CA ALA A 477 14.11 43.44 10.15
C ALA A 477 13.96 42.02 9.58
N VAL A 478 12.74 41.46 9.56
CA VAL A 478 12.44 40.19 8.87
C VAL A 478 12.68 40.32 7.36
N THR A 479 12.26 41.43 6.74
CA THR A 479 12.56 41.71 5.32
C THR A 479 14.05 41.80 5.05
N GLU A 480 14.82 42.51 5.89
CA GLU A 480 16.29 42.61 5.78
C GLU A 480 16.98 41.23 5.82
N VAL A 481 16.52 40.31 6.69
CA VAL A 481 17.02 38.93 6.72
C VAL A 481 16.64 38.16 5.46
N VAL A 482 15.39 38.24 4.99
CA VAL A 482 14.93 37.58 3.77
C VAL A 482 15.72 38.06 2.54
N GLU A 483 15.94 39.37 2.41
CA GLU A 483 16.75 39.96 1.33
C GLU A 483 18.22 39.50 1.42
N THR A 484 18.79 39.48 2.62
CA THR A 484 20.17 39.01 2.87
C THR A 484 20.36 37.53 2.49
N LEU A 485 19.38 36.67 2.80
CA LEU A 485 19.40 35.25 2.44
C LEU A 485 19.21 35.07 0.92
N THR A 486 18.25 35.77 0.34
CA THR A 486 17.99 35.75 -1.12
C THR A 486 19.21 36.21 -1.91
N ALA A 487 19.91 37.26 -1.46
CA ALA A 487 21.14 37.75 -2.08
C ALA A 487 22.32 36.76 -2.00
N LYS A 488 22.29 35.81 -1.06
CA LYS A 488 23.23 34.68 -0.95
C LYS A 488 22.78 33.44 -1.74
N GLY A 489 21.64 33.50 -2.43
CA GLY A 489 21.05 32.36 -3.13
C GLY A 489 20.34 31.36 -2.22
N ILE A 490 20.11 31.69 -0.95
CA ILE A 490 19.38 30.85 0.01
C ILE A 490 17.88 31.17 -0.11
N PRO A 491 17.01 30.22 -0.45
CA PRO A 491 15.56 30.46 -0.51
C PRO A 491 15.01 30.94 0.84
N ALA A 492 14.41 32.12 0.85
CA ALA A 492 13.73 32.71 2.00
C ALA A 492 12.47 33.46 1.55
N LYS A 493 11.41 33.44 2.36
CA LYS A 493 10.16 34.17 2.08
C LYS A 493 9.42 34.56 3.35
N GLY A 494 8.78 35.73 3.34
CA GLY A 494 7.73 36.05 4.30
C GLY A 494 6.51 35.15 4.10
N LEU A 495 5.76 34.90 5.17
CA LEU A 495 4.50 34.16 5.15
C LEU A 495 3.28 35.08 5.07
N ASN A 496 3.48 36.40 5.12
CA ASN A 496 2.47 37.45 5.05
C ASN A 496 1.38 37.30 6.12
N LEU A 497 1.78 36.87 7.32
CA LEU A 497 0.87 36.73 8.47
C LEU A 497 0.57 38.10 9.11
N GLY A 498 1.46 39.08 8.93
CA GLY A 498 1.36 40.39 9.56
C GLY A 498 1.65 40.39 11.06
N LEU A 499 2.08 39.25 11.61
CA LEU A 499 2.33 39.00 13.04
C LEU A 499 3.61 38.16 13.21
N ALA A 500 4.38 38.48 14.25
CA ALA A 500 5.57 37.72 14.67
C ALA A 500 5.19 36.46 15.50
N ALA A 501 4.30 35.61 14.96
CA ALA A 501 3.86 34.39 15.64
C ALA A 501 5.03 33.45 15.95
N HIS A 502 4.89 32.64 17.00
CA HIS A 502 5.90 31.70 17.52
C HIS A 502 7.19 32.36 18.03
N THR A 503 7.12 33.65 18.40
CA THR A 503 8.23 34.40 19.00
C THR A 503 7.81 35.03 20.34
N PRO A 504 8.79 35.39 21.21
CA PRO A 504 8.51 36.11 22.47
C PRO A 504 7.86 37.49 22.28
N ASP A 505 7.98 38.09 21.10
CA ASP A 505 7.45 39.42 20.78
C ASP A 505 5.96 39.40 20.41
N VAL A 506 5.36 38.21 20.23
CA VAL A 506 3.95 38.11 19.82
C VAL A 506 3.05 38.75 20.88
N THR A 507 2.31 39.79 20.47
CA THR A 507 1.46 40.59 21.35
C THR A 507 0.02 40.51 20.85
N VAL A 508 -0.85 39.91 21.64
CA VAL A 508 -2.26 39.65 21.31
C VAL A 508 -3.17 39.94 22.50
N ASP A 509 -4.38 40.45 22.27
CA ASP A 509 -5.42 40.47 23.32
C ASP A 509 -6.05 39.08 23.46
N SER A 510 -5.60 38.37 24.49
CA SER A 510 -6.09 37.02 24.79
C SER A 510 -7.44 37.00 25.53
N THR A 511 -8.01 38.14 25.91
CA THR A 511 -9.21 38.21 26.77
C THR A 511 -10.42 37.55 26.12
N ALA A 512 -10.72 37.91 24.87
CA ALA A 512 -11.83 37.33 24.11
C ALA A 512 -11.58 35.85 23.78
N PHE A 513 -10.33 35.49 23.47
CA PHE A 513 -9.93 34.11 23.20
C PHE A 513 -10.13 33.19 24.41
N LEU A 514 -9.58 33.55 25.56
CA LEU A 514 -9.68 32.77 26.81
C LEU A 514 -11.14 32.64 27.28
N SER A 515 -11.90 33.75 27.26
CA SER A 515 -13.32 33.71 27.62
C SER A 515 -14.14 32.87 26.64
N GLY A 516 -13.82 32.91 25.34
CA GLY A 516 -14.53 32.16 24.30
C GLY A 516 -14.18 30.67 24.29
N THR A 517 -12.98 30.29 24.76
CA THR A 517 -12.51 28.89 24.88
C THR A 517 -12.75 28.28 26.26
N ALA A 518 -13.17 29.04 27.28
CA ALA A 518 -13.35 28.56 28.66
C ALA A 518 -14.34 27.39 28.84
N ALA A 519 -15.17 27.10 27.82
CA ALA A 519 -16.15 26.02 27.84
C ALA A 519 -15.74 24.77 27.04
N ILE A 520 -14.54 24.74 26.43
CA ILE A 520 -14.03 23.51 25.79
C ILE A 520 -13.59 22.51 26.87
N ALA A 521 -13.82 21.22 26.62
CA ALA A 521 -13.50 20.13 27.54
C ALA A 521 -12.65 19.06 26.82
N PRO A 522 -11.32 19.30 26.66
CA PRO A 522 -10.45 18.39 25.94
C PRO A 522 -10.43 16.99 26.57
N ALA A 523 -10.64 15.97 25.75
CA ALA A 523 -10.71 14.58 26.17
C ALA A 523 -9.36 13.84 25.99
N PRO A 524 -9.17 12.70 26.68
CA PRO A 524 -8.12 11.75 26.30
C PRO A 524 -8.34 11.27 24.86
N ALA A 525 -7.30 11.36 24.03
CA ALA A 525 -7.39 11.02 22.63
C ALA A 525 -7.51 9.51 22.37
N THR A 526 -8.14 9.14 21.26
CA THR A 526 -8.25 7.76 20.77
C THR A 526 -7.13 7.39 19.79
N VAL A 527 -6.40 8.38 19.30
CA VAL A 527 -5.17 8.25 18.51
C VAL A 527 -4.11 9.10 19.22
N PRO A 528 -2.88 8.60 19.47
CA PRO A 528 -1.81 9.39 20.05
C PRO A 528 -1.62 10.74 19.34
N PHE A 529 -1.28 11.76 20.13
CA PHE A 529 -1.13 13.14 19.66
C PHE A 529 0.28 13.64 19.98
N TYR A 530 1.00 14.08 18.94
CA TYR A 530 2.32 14.68 19.08
C TYR A 530 2.24 16.19 18.84
N SER A 531 2.84 16.94 19.75
CA SER A 531 2.79 18.39 19.80
C SER A 531 4.07 19.00 19.25
N SER A 532 3.92 19.97 18.34
CA SER A 532 5.03 20.85 17.92
C SER A 532 5.37 21.91 18.97
N LEU A 533 4.54 22.15 19.98
CA LEU A 533 4.91 22.98 21.13
C LEU A 533 5.93 22.27 22.05
N THR A 534 5.76 20.97 22.32
CA THR A 534 6.69 20.21 23.18
C THR A 534 7.81 19.52 22.42
N GLY A 535 7.56 19.08 21.18
CA GLY A 535 8.48 18.26 20.38
C GLY A 535 8.30 16.75 20.60
N GLY A 536 7.12 16.29 21.06
CA GLY A 536 6.85 14.88 21.36
C GLY A 536 5.38 14.62 21.72
N GLU A 537 5.08 13.43 22.22
CA GLU A 537 3.74 13.06 22.68
C GLU A 537 3.23 14.00 23.79
N PHE A 538 1.93 14.31 23.77
CA PHE A 538 1.32 15.26 24.70
C PHE A 538 -0.06 14.79 25.20
N GLU A 539 -0.26 14.85 26.52
CA GLU A 539 -1.52 14.46 27.17
C GLU A 539 -2.66 15.44 26.82
N THR A 540 -3.61 14.95 26.03
CA THR A 540 -4.57 15.77 25.30
C THR A 540 -5.64 16.44 26.16
N THR A 541 -5.86 15.98 27.39
CA THR A 541 -6.68 16.71 28.37
C THR A 541 -6.12 18.11 28.70
N GLY A 542 -4.85 18.37 28.40
CA GLY A 542 -4.19 19.66 28.57
C GLY A 542 -4.38 20.67 27.42
N LEU A 543 -5.16 20.37 26.38
CA LEU A 543 -5.36 21.23 25.19
C LEU A 543 -6.35 22.39 25.43
N ASP A 544 -6.21 23.09 26.56
CA ASP A 544 -7.06 24.19 27.00
C ASP A 544 -6.73 25.54 26.30
N GLY A 545 -7.50 26.59 26.60
CA GLY A 545 -7.23 27.93 26.07
C GLY A 545 -5.81 28.45 26.40
N ALA A 546 -5.22 28.05 27.53
CA ALA A 546 -3.85 28.44 27.86
C ALA A 546 -2.81 27.69 27.02
N TYR A 547 -3.08 26.44 26.61
CA TYR A 547 -2.27 25.70 25.64
C TYR A 547 -2.20 26.41 24.29
N TRP A 548 -3.34 26.81 23.74
CA TRP A 548 -3.38 27.46 22.41
C TRP A 548 -2.71 28.84 22.38
N LEU A 549 -2.67 29.56 23.51
CA LEU A 549 -1.85 30.75 23.67
C LEU A 549 -0.35 30.41 23.73
N ARG A 550 0.05 29.37 24.48
CA ARG A 550 1.45 28.91 24.52
C ARG A 550 1.93 28.44 23.14
N ASN A 551 1.09 27.74 22.39
CA ASN A 551 1.37 27.32 21.01
C ASN A 551 1.69 28.55 20.12
N LEU A 552 0.87 29.61 20.17
CA LEU A 552 1.11 30.83 19.40
C LEU A 552 2.37 31.61 19.84
N ALA A 553 2.73 31.56 21.13
CA ALA A 553 3.82 32.35 21.70
C ALA A 553 5.16 31.61 21.88
N SER A 554 5.26 30.38 21.39
CA SER A 554 6.47 29.55 21.52
C SER A 554 6.94 29.01 20.17
N GLU A 555 8.24 28.69 20.10
CA GLU A 555 8.89 28.08 18.94
C GLU A 555 8.17 26.80 18.47
N VAL A 556 8.06 26.62 17.15
CA VAL A 556 7.55 25.39 16.51
C VAL A 556 8.65 24.33 16.48
N ARG A 557 8.53 23.27 17.30
CA ARG A 557 9.46 22.14 17.41
C ARG A 557 8.99 20.92 16.60
N PHE A 558 8.52 21.17 15.38
CA PHE A 558 7.95 20.13 14.54
C PHE A 558 9.00 19.10 14.09
N GLU A 559 10.20 19.54 13.71
CA GLU A 559 11.35 18.66 13.41
C GLU A 559 11.64 17.68 14.57
N THR A 560 11.60 18.16 15.81
CA THR A 560 11.87 17.35 17.00
C THR A 560 10.76 16.32 17.24
N ALA A 561 9.50 16.69 16.99
CA ALA A 561 8.38 15.74 17.02
C ALA A 561 8.52 14.65 15.94
N VAL A 562 9.00 14.97 14.73
CA VAL A 562 9.28 13.99 13.67
C VAL A 562 10.39 13.01 14.10
N ARG A 563 11.47 13.47 14.74
CA ARG A 563 12.49 12.58 15.31
C ARG A 563 11.96 11.69 16.42
N ALA A 564 11.09 12.21 17.29
CA ALA A 564 10.45 11.43 18.34
C ALA A 564 9.54 10.32 17.76
N LEU A 565 8.80 10.63 16.69
CA LEU A 565 7.98 9.66 15.95
C LEU A 565 8.83 8.56 15.29
N TRP A 566 9.96 8.92 14.69
CA TRP A 566 10.91 7.95 14.14
C TRP A 566 11.45 7.01 15.23
N ALA A 567 11.87 7.56 16.37
CA ALA A 567 12.35 6.78 17.51
C ALA A 567 11.28 5.87 18.12
N ALA A 568 10.00 6.18 17.92
CA ALA A 568 8.85 5.34 18.30
C ALA A 568 8.47 4.28 17.24
N GLY A 569 9.22 4.16 16.14
CA GLY A 569 8.98 3.16 15.08
C GLY A 569 8.00 3.61 13.98
N HIS A 570 7.75 4.92 13.84
CA HIS A 570 6.89 5.44 12.77
C HIS A 570 7.73 5.89 11.55
N HIS A 571 7.53 5.22 10.41
CA HIS A 571 8.34 5.42 9.20
C HIS A 571 7.54 5.95 7.99
N THR A 572 6.20 5.93 8.03
CA THR A 572 5.33 6.44 6.97
C THR A 572 4.55 7.67 7.42
N PHE A 573 4.71 8.79 6.72
CA PHE A 573 4.13 10.09 7.03
C PHE A 573 3.23 10.56 5.88
N LEU A 574 1.98 10.90 6.21
CA LEU A 574 0.95 11.36 5.29
C LEU A 574 0.55 12.80 5.64
N GLU A 575 0.89 13.78 4.79
CA GLU A 575 0.43 15.16 4.98
C GLU A 575 -1.01 15.33 4.47
N VAL A 576 -1.91 15.61 5.40
CA VAL A 576 -3.36 15.70 5.19
C VAL A 576 -3.75 17.15 4.90
N SER A 577 -3.33 17.63 3.72
CA SER A 577 -3.40 19.04 3.34
C SER A 577 -3.83 19.27 1.89
N PRO A 578 -4.34 20.48 1.55
CA PRO A 578 -4.62 20.88 0.17
C PRO A 578 -3.37 21.05 -0.71
N HIS A 579 -2.19 21.16 -0.09
CA HIS A 579 -0.88 21.15 -0.76
C HIS A 579 0.22 20.86 0.26
N PRO A 580 1.16 19.94 -0.02
CA PRO A 580 2.27 19.63 0.87
C PRO A 580 3.18 20.85 1.10
N VAL A 581 3.38 21.19 2.37
CA VAL A 581 4.32 22.26 2.80
C VAL A 581 5.28 21.81 3.90
N LEU A 582 5.05 20.67 4.53
CA LEU A 582 5.94 20.08 5.55
C LEU A 582 6.74 18.88 5.02
N LEU A 583 6.25 18.19 3.97
CA LEU A 583 6.92 16.99 3.42
C LEU A 583 8.44 17.14 3.22
N GLY A 584 8.91 18.29 2.74
CA GLY A 584 10.35 18.53 2.53
C GLY A 584 11.14 18.45 3.84
N GLY A 585 10.70 19.16 4.88
CA GLY A 585 11.34 19.13 6.20
C GLY A 585 11.20 17.78 6.92
N VAL A 586 10.07 17.08 6.74
CA VAL A 586 9.92 15.69 7.20
C VAL A 586 10.94 14.79 6.51
N GLN A 587 11.01 14.82 5.18
CA GLN A 587 11.93 13.99 4.38
C GLN A 587 13.40 14.23 4.74
N GLU A 588 13.81 15.48 4.91
CA GLU A 588 15.15 15.84 5.42
C GLU A 588 15.39 15.26 6.82
N THR A 589 14.41 15.33 7.73
CA THR A 589 14.52 14.74 9.06
C THR A 589 14.71 13.23 8.98
N LEU A 590 13.93 12.53 8.14
CA LEU A 590 14.01 11.08 7.96
C LEU A 590 15.37 10.64 7.39
N GLU A 591 15.91 11.40 6.43
CA GLU A 591 17.23 11.12 5.83
C GLU A 591 18.37 11.32 6.84
N ASP A 592 18.26 12.31 7.73
CA ASP A 592 19.23 12.59 8.79
C ASP A 592 19.21 11.52 9.90
N VAL A 593 18.05 10.90 10.19
CA VAL A 593 17.95 9.78 11.15
C VAL A 593 18.15 8.37 10.54
N ASP A 594 17.94 8.16 9.24
CA ASP A 594 18.20 6.86 8.55
C ASP A 594 19.68 6.64 8.18
N ALA A 595 20.59 7.57 8.52
CA ALA A 595 21.99 7.57 8.10
C ALA A 595 22.84 6.34 8.50
N GLY A 596 22.25 5.31 9.11
CA GLY A 596 22.85 3.99 9.29
C GLY A 596 21.86 2.80 9.40
N THR A 597 20.53 3.00 9.30
CA THR A 597 19.53 1.95 9.60
C THR A 597 18.97 1.20 8.40
N GLY A 598 19.19 1.69 7.17
CA GLY A 598 18.81 0.96 5.96
C GLY A 598 17.31 0.98 5.62
N ALA A 599 16.52 1.86 6.24
CA ALA A 599 15.07 1.92 6.10
C ALA A 599 14.60 2.54 4.77
N ALA A 600 14.86 1.80 3.68
CA ALA A 600 14.33 2.06 2.33
C ALA A 600 12.79 2.02 2.25
N ALA A 601 12.12 1.59 3.33
CA ALA A 601 10.66 1.60 3.48
C ALA A 601 10.09 2.94 4.02
N SER A 602 10.94 3.88 4.46
CA SER A 602 10.45 5.19 4.93
C SER A 602 9.79 6.00 3.82
N GLY A 603 8.68 6.68 4.13
CA GLY A 603 7.80 7.24 3.09
C GLY A 603 7.11 8.53 3.52
N VAL A 604 7.16 9.52 2.64
CA VAL A 604 6.59 10.86 2.85
C VAL A 604 5.63 11.17 1.69
N ILE A 605 4.33 11.29 1.98
CA ILE A 605 3.25 11.36 0.98
C ILE A 605 2.34 12.56 1.27
N GLY A 606 1.99 13.34 0.25
CA GLY A 606 1.00 14.42 0.35
C GLY A 606 -0.36 14.00 -0.19
N THR A 607 -1.44 14.59 0.33
CA THR A 607 -2.81 14.23 -0.08
C THR A 607 -3.29 14.92 -1.37
N LEU A 608 -3.08 16.23 -1.50
CA LEU A 608 -3.44 17.05 -2.67
C LEU A 608 -2.30 18.00 -3.05
N ARG A 609 -2.39 18.70 -4.20
CA ARG A 609 -1.42 19.73 -4.59
C ARG A 609 -2.08 20.97 -5.18
N ARG A 610 -1.34 22.09 -5.21
CA ARG A 610 -1.73 23.31 -5.93
C ARG A 610 -2.07 23.00 -7.39
N GLY A 611 -3.26 23.39 -7.82
CA GLY A 611 -3.78 23.09 -9.17
C GLY A 611 -4.23 21.63 -9.39
N GLN A 612 -4.13 20.76 -8.39
CA GLN A 612 -4.45 19.33 -8.46
C GLN A 612 -5.21 18.90 -7.20
N GLY A 613 -6.40 19.50 -7.02
CA GLY A 613 -7.23 19.37 -5.82
C GLY A 613 -8.29 18.26 -5.86
N GLY A 614 -8.16 17.30 -6.77
CA GLY A 614 -9.22 16.35 -7.12
C GLY A 614 -8.89 14.89 -6.89
N VAL A 615 -9.88 14.04 -7.20
CA VAL A 615 -9.86 12.58 -6.99
C VAL A 615 -8.61 11.91 -7.57
N THR A 616 -8.07 12.42 -8.68
CA THR A 616 -6.86 11.89 -9.33
C THR A 616 -5.60 11.99 -8.46
N GLU A 617 -5.41 13.09 -7.73
CA GLU A 617 -4.23 13.26 -6.85
C GLU A 617 -4.41 12.42 -5.58
N TRP A 618 -5.61 12.43 -5.00
CA TRP A 618 -5.92 11.58 -3.84
C TRP A 618 -5.78 10.07 -4.15
N LEU A 619 -6.27 9.59 -5.30
CA LEU A 619 -6.05 8.21 -5.75
C LEU A 619 -4.56 7.91 -6.02
N THR A 620 -3.81 8.90 -6.52
CA THR A 620 -2.34 8.78 -6.70
C THR A 620 -1.63 8.62 -5.35
N ALA A 621 -2.02 9.38 -4.32
CA ALA A 621 -1.51 9.22 -2.97
C ALA A 621 -1.89 7.86 -2.36
N MET A 622 -3.13 7.41 -2.57
CA MET A 622 -3.64 6.14 -2.03
C MET A 622 -2.93 4.93 -2.66
N ALA A 623 -2.68 4.98 -3.97
CA ALA A 623 -1.86 3.98 -4.66
C ALA A 623 -0.43 3.92 -4.09
N ARG A 624 0.20 5.06 -3.79
CA ARG A 624 1.55 5.12 -3.20
C ARG A 624 1.65 4.59 -1.77
N LEU A 625 0.63 4.83 -0.93
CA LEU A 625 0.52 4.24 0.40
C LEU A 625 0.39 2.71 0.30
N TYR A 626 -0.49 2.24 -0.56
CA TYR A 626 -0.77 0.82 -0.71
C TYR A 626 0.44 0.00 -1.17
N VAL A 627 1.20 0.49 -2.15
CA VAL A 627 2.44 -0.18 -2.61
C VAL A 627 3.64 0.00 -1.66
N ARG A 628 3.45 0.66 -0.52
CA ARG A 628 4.39 0.75 0.61
C ARG A 628 3.98 -0.13 1.80
N GLY A 629 2.93 -0.94 1.67
CA GLY A 629 2.47 -1.86 2.72
C GLY A 629 1.33 -1.32 3.59
N ILE A 630 0.90 -0.06 3.41
CA ILE A 630 -0.28 0.46 4.13
C ILE A 630 -1.53 -0.15 3.53
N ASP A 631 -2.37 -0.79 4.35
CA ASP A 631 -3.60 -1.40 3.86
C ASP A 631 -4.70 -0.37 3.55
N VAL A 632 -5.52 -0.69 2.55
CA VAL A 632 -6.58 0.18 2.00
C VAL A 632 -7.82 -0.68 1.72
N ASP A 633 -8.98 -0.25 2.25
CA ASP A 633 -10.28 -0.81 1.89
C ASP A 633 -10.71 -0.32 0.49
N TRP A 634 -10.14 -0.95 -0.53
CA TRP A 634 -10.50 -0.70 -1.93
C TRP A 634 -11.98 -1.05 -2.21
N ALA A 635 -12.57 -1.98 -1.45
CA ALA A 635 -14.00 -2.29 -1.57
C ALA A 635 -14.87 -1.11 -1.12
N ALA A 636 -14.47 -0.37 -0.08
CA ALA A 636 -15.10 0.90 0.32
C ALA A 636 -15.07 1.94 -0.79
N PHE A 637 -13.94 2.07 -1.51
CA PHE A 637 -13.89 2.95 -2.68
C PHE A 637 -14.95 2.59 -3.72
N PHE A 638 -15.26 1.31 -3.97
CA PHE A 638 -16.30 0.93 -4.93
C PHE A 638 -17.74 0.97 -4.37
N ARG A 639 -17.97 1.29 -3.09
CA ARG A 639 -19.33 1.47 -2.54
C ARG A 639 -20.01 2.68 -3.21
N GLY A 640 -21.23 2.49 -3.72
CA GLY A 640 -21.97 3.51 -4.46
C GLY A 640 -21.40 3.89 -5.84
N ARG A 641 -20.25 3.33 -6.26
CA ARG A 641 -19.67 3.55 -7.59
C ARG A 641 -20.13 2.46 -8.57
N GLY A 642 -20.11 2.79 -9.87
CA GLY A 642 -20.56 1.90 -10.94
C GLY A 642 -19.62 0.73 -11.21
N GLY A 643 -20.01 -0.12 -12.17
CA GLY A 643 -19.30 -1.34 -12.56
C GLY A 643 -20.06 -2.60 -12.12
N ARG A 644 -20.19 -3.57 -13.03
CA ARG A 644 -20.69 -4.92 -12.70
C ARG A 644 -19.53 -5.79 -12.20
N ARG A 645 -19.81 -6.69 -11.28
CA ARG A 645 -18.86 -7.74 -10.90
C ARG A 645 -18.74 -8.73 -12.06
N ILE A 646 -17.52 -9.13 -12.40
CA ILE A 646 -17.21 -10.09 -13.46
C ILE A 646 -16.37 -11.25 -12.91
N ALA A 647 -16.45 -12.40 -13.58
CA ALA A 647 -15.53 -13.51 -13.29
C ALA A 647 -14.09 -13.13 -13.69
N LEU A 648 -13.16 -13.37 -12.78
CA LEU A 648 -11.73 -13.13 -12.93
C LEU A 648 -10.96 -14.47 -12.90
N PRO A 649 -9.75 -14.55 -13.50
CA PRO A 649 -8.86 -15.71 -13.35
C PRO A 649 -8.56 -16.06 -11.89
N ALA A 650 -8.20 -17.32 -11.63
CA ALA A 650 -7.68 -17.77 -10.34
C ALA A 650 -6.35 -17.08 -10.01
N TYR A 651 -5.96 -17.08 -8.74
CA TYR A 651 -4.59 -16.77 -8.35
C TYR A 651 -3.58 -17.75 -8.99
N PRO A 652 -2.49 -17.27 -9.64
CA PRO A 652 -1.52 -18.13 -10.33
C PRO A 652 -0.48 -18.70 -9.35
N PHE A 653 -0.85 -19.76 -8.64
CA PHE A 653 0.09 -20.55 -7.82
C PHE A 653 1.16 -21.21 -8.72
N GLY A 654 2.43 -21.18 -8.30
CA GLY A 654 3.51 -21.95 -8.93
C GLY A 654 4.27 -21.26 -10.06
N VAL A 655 4.16 -19.94 -10.19
CA VAL A 655 5.06 -19.15 -11.03
C VAL A 655 6.20 -18.62 -10.16
N GLU A 656 7.28 -19.39 -10.08
CA GLU A 656 8.53 -18.98 -9.44
C GLU A 656 9.34 -18.06 -10.36
N GLU A 657 10.32 -17.35 -9.78
CA GLU A 657 11.35 -16.69 -10.59
C GLU A 657 12.31 -17.76 -11.14
N THR A 658 12.02 -18.26 -12.35
CA THR A 658 13.04 -18.98 -13.11
C THR A 658 14.14 -17.98 -13.48
N ASP A 659 15.25 -18.00 -12.75
CA ASP A 659 16.44 -17.28 -13.15
C ASP A 659 16.87 -17.76 -14.55
N GLY A 660 17.27 -16.80 -15.38
CA GLY A 660 17.45 -16.99 -16.82
C GLY A 660 18.70 -17.82 -17.16
N ALA A 661 18.60 -19.14 -16.99
CA ALA A 661 19.60 -20.11 -17.43
C ALA A 661 18.90 -21.33 -18.06
N GLU A 662 18.60 -21.26 -19.36
CA GLU A 662 18.17 -22.42 -20.14
C GLU A 662 19.33 -23.43 -20.26
N GLY A 663 19.37 -24.41 -19.36
CA GLY A 663 20.21 -25.60 -19.49
C GLY A 663 19.55 -26.63 -20.41
N GLU A 664 20.20 -26.97 -21.54
CA GLU A 664 19.65 -27.86 -22.57
C GLU A 664 19.36 -29.29 -22.08
N GLY A 665 18.10 -29.55 -21.67
CA GLY A 665 17.57 -30.89 -21.37
C GLY A 665 17.31 -31.74 -22.61
N THR A 666 18.36 -32.33 -23.19
CA THR A 666 18.28 -33.09 -24.45
C THR A 666 17.42 -34.36 -24.34
N THR A 667 16.30 -34.43 -25.08
CA THR A 667 15.81 -35.70 -25.68
C THR A 667 15.32 -35.46 -27.12
N GLY A 668 15.93 -36.16 -28.08
CA GLY A 668 15.79 -35.87 -29.52
C GLY A 668 14.65 -36.61 -30.22
N GLY A 669 14.12 -36.01 -31.29
CA GLY A 669 13.03 -36.59 -32.10
C GLY A 669 12.73 -35.87 -33.41
N ALA A 670 13.74 -35.38 -34.13
CA ALA A 670 13.57 -34.80 -35.48
C ALA A 670 13.33 -35.91 -36.53
N PRO A 671 12.56 -35.65 -37.60
CA PRO A 671 13.16 -35.04 -38.80
C PRO A 671 12.26 -34.00 -39.49
N ALA A 672 12.66 -33.20 -40.50
CA ALA A 672 13.91 -32.59 -40.95
C ALA A 672 13.64 -32.05 -42.38
N HIS A 673 14.08 -30.82 -42.69
CA HIS A 673 14.11 -30.15 -44.02
C HIS A 673 12.75 -29.78 -44.68
N GLY A 674 12.53 -28.57 -45.22
CA GLY A 674 13.31 -27.32 -45.15
C GLY A 674 13.25 -26.48 -46.44
N THR A 675 13.10 -25.16 -46.32
CA THR A 675 13.62 -24.12 -47.26
C THR A 675 13.51 -22.74 -46.59
N ALA A 676 14.32 -21.75 -47.03
CA ALA A 676 14.70 -20.58 -46.23
C ALA A 676 14.21 -19.22 -46.76
N SER A 677 14.54 -18.16 -45.99
CA SER A 677 14.55 -16.71 -46.33
C SER A 677 13.20 -15.99 -46.57
N SER A 678 12.96 -14.76 -46.09
CA SER A 678 13.80 -13.85 -45.27
C SER A 678 13.01 -12.67 -44.66
N THR A 679 13.58 -12.08 -43.59
CA THR A 679 13.41 -10.69 -43.10
C THR A 679 12.04 -10.17 -42.64
N SER A 680 11.89 -9.99 -41.32
CA SER A 680 11.26 -8.80 -40.72
C SER A 680 11.88 -8.49 -39.35
N THR A 681 12.16 -7.22 -39.09
CA THR A 681 12.89 -6.70 -37.92
C THR A 681 11.99 -6.46 -36.70
N GLY A 682 12.54 -6.62 -35.50
CA GLY A 682 11.89 -6.41 -34.19
C GLY A 682 12.19 -7.59 -33.27
N GLY A 683 12.53 -7.44 -32.01
CA GLY A 683 12.53 -6.27 -31.13
C GLY A 683 12.50 -6.85 -29.72
N SER A 684 13.68 -7.05 -29.11
CA SER A 684 13.85 -7.87 -27.90
C SER A 684 14.15 -7.00 -26.69
N THR A 685 13.20 -6.95 -25.76
CA THR A 685 13.30 -6.22 -24.49
C THR A 685 13.26 -7.19 -23.30
N GLY A 686 14.37 -7.36 -22.59
CA GLY A 686 14.40 -7.63 -21.14
C GLY A 686 15.27 -6.52 -20.52
N THR A 687 15.34 -6.22 -19.22
CA THR A 687 14.72 -6.74 -18.00
C THR A 687 14.58 -5.62 -16.95
N ARG A 688 13.65 -5.80 -15.99
CA ARG A 688 13.69 -5.34 -14.58
C ARG A 688 13.62 -3.83 -14.31
N GLY A 689 12.40 -3.37 -13.99
CA GLY A 689 12.05 -1.96 -13.75
C GLY A 689 11.98 -1.18 -15.06
N LEU A 690 13.02 -1.36 -15.85
CA LEU A 690 13.39 -0.63 -17.04
C LEU A 690 14.31 -1.50 -17.93
N SER A 691 13.80 -2.59 -18.50
CA SER A 691 14.15 -2.90 -19.89
C SER A 691 15.62 -3.16 -20.31
N LEU A 692 16.62 -3.50 -19.47
CA LEU A 692 18.06 -3.47 -19.88
C LEU A 692 18.79 -4.76 -20.38
N ALA A 693 18.47 -5.99 -19.94
CA ALA A 693 19.21 -7.20 -20.36
C ALA A 693 18.92 -7.66 -21.82
N GLY A 694 19.97 -8.05 -22.53
CA GLY A 694 19.91 -8.37 -23.96
C GLY A 694 19.95 -7.13 -24.87
N LEU A 695 19.76 -5.92 -24.33
CA LEU A 695 19.97 -4.67 -25.07
C LEU A 695 21.46 -4.34 -25.21
N THR A 696 21.81 -3.77 -26.35
CA THR A 696 23.11 -3.12 -26.59
C THR A 696 23.23 -1.83 -25.74
N ALA A 697 24.45 -1.34 -25.52
CA ALA A 697 24.67 -0.15 -24.71
C ALA A 697 23.88 1.08 -25.20
N GLY A 698 23.73 1.26 -26.51
CA GLY A 698 22.93 2.36 -27.08
C GLY A 698 21.43 2.24 -26.83
N GLU A 699 20.88 1.02 -26.96
CA GLU A 699 19.47 0.75 -26.66
C GLU A 699 19.16 0.92 -25.16
N ARG A 700 20.11 0.57 -24.27
CA ARG A 700 20.00 0.82 -22.82
C ARG A 700 19.89 2.31 -22.50
N SER A 701 20.80 3.14 -23.03
CA SER A 701 20.76 4.59 -22.82
C SER A 701 19.42 5.19 -23.27
N GLN A 702 18.93 4.78 -24.45
CA GLN A 702 17.66 5.25 -24.98
C GLN A 702 16.46 4.83 -24.12
N ALA A 703 16.45 3.61 -23.58
CA ALA A 703 15.42 3.16 -22.66
C ALA A 703 15.42 3.99 -21.36
N VAL A 704 16.59 4.21 -20.74
CA VAL A 704 16.73 5.01 -19.52
C VAL A 704 16.27 6.45 -19.74
N GLU A 705 16.67 7.08 -20.84
CA GLU A 705 16.19 8.41 -21.22
C GLU A 705 14.66 8.46 -21.35
N GLN A 706 14.05 7.50 -22.06
CA GLN A 706 12.59 7.47 -22.25
C GLN A 706 11.84 7.31 -20.91
N PHE A 707 12.36 6.50 -20.00
CA PHE A 707 11.81 6.33 -18.66
C PHE A 707 11.95 7.59 -17.80
N VAL A 708 13.14 8.21 -17.74
CA VAL A 708 13.33 9.48 -17.01
C VAL A 708 12.38 10.53 -17.58
N ARG A 709 12.32 10.67 -18.90
CA ARG A 709 11.40 11.57 -19.59
C ARG A 709 9.93 11.30 -19.23
N ALA A 710 9.53 10.05 -19.07
CA ALA A 710 8.18 9.69 -18.64
C ALA A 710 7.91 9.99 -17.15
N GLN A 711 8.89 9.82 -16.25
CA GLN A 711 8.76 10.24 -14.86
C GLN A 711 8.65 11.77 -14.74
N VAL A 712 9.45 12.50 -15.51
CA VAL A 712 9.38 13.97 -15.62
C VAL A 712 8.02 14.41 -16.15
N ALA A 713 7.53 13.77 -17.23
CA ALA A 713 6.20 14.02 -17.76
C ALA A 713 5.08 13.74 -16.74
N MET A 714 5.20 12.70 -15.91
CA MET A 714 4.25 12.46 -14.83
C MET A 714 4.28 13.54 -13.73
N VAL A 715 5.45 14.03 -13.35
CA VAL A 715 5.61 15.11 -12.34
C VAL A 715 5.11 16.47 -12.87
N LEU A 716 5.23 16.72 -14.17
CA LEU A 716 4.68 17.89 -14.86
C LEU A 716 3.23 17.70 -15.36
N ARG A 717 2.69 16.48 -15.28
CA ARG A 717 1.42 16.04 -15.89
C ARG A 717 1.29 16.40 -17.38
N HIS A 718 2.33 16.14 -18.16
CA HIS A 718 2.22 16.06 -19.62
C HIS A 718 1.68 14.69 -20.05
N ASP A 719 0.59 14.68 -20.83
CA ASP A 719 -0.03 13.45 -21.34
C ASP A 719 0.90 12.66 -22.29
N ASP A 720 1.78 13.36 -23.00
CA ASP A 720 2.80 12.78 -23.86
C ASP A 720 4.22 13.04 -23.29
N PRO A 721 4.97 11.99 -22.89
CA PRO A 721 6.36 12.12 -22.54
C PRO A 721 7.23 12.79 -23.60
N ALA A 722 6.91 12.70 -24.90
CA ALA A 722 7.67 13.36 -25.96
C ALA A 722 7.58 14.90 -25.93
N ALA A 723 6.67 15.48 -25.16
CA ALA A 723 6.62 16.92 -24.91
C ALA A 723 7.76 17.43 -24.01
N VAL A 724 8.43 16.55 -23.26
CA VAL A 724 9.55 16.91 -22.37
C VAL A 724 10.87 16.92 -23.15
N ALA A 725 11.52 18.08 -23.22
CA ALA A 725 12.84 18.22 -23.84
C ALA A 725 13.95 17.60 -22.97
N LEU A 726 14.73 16.67 -23.52
CA LEU A 726 15.79 15.95 -22.79
C LEU A 726 16.95 16.87 -22.33
N GLU A 727 17.25 17.91 -23.08
CA GLU A 727 18.25 18.94 -22.75
C GLU A 727 17.64 20.17 -22.04
N GLY A 728 16.31 20.17 -21.82
CA GLY A 728 15.63 21.25 -21.11
C GLY A 728 16.04 21.27 -19.64
N GLY A 729 16.45 22.43 -19.13
CA GLY A 729 16.77 22.57 -17.71
C GLY A 729 15.52 22.44 -16.84
N PHE A 730 15.56 21.61 -15.80
CA PHE A 730 14.38 21.33 -14.94
C PHE A 730 13.68 22.61 -14.46
N LEU A 731 14.44 23.57 -13.94
CA LEU A 731 13.93 24.87 -13.46
C LEU A 731 13.25 25.70 -14.57
N GLN A 732 13.73 25.61 -15.81
CA GLN A 732 13.14 26.29 -16.97
C GLN A 732 11.87 25.56 -17.46
N SER A 733 11.80 24.25 -17.26
CA SER A 733 10.62 23.40 -17.50
C SER A 733 9.57 23.48 -16.39
N GLY A 734 9.76 24.35 -15.40
CA GLY A 734 8.77 24.63 -14.35
C GLY A 734 8.89 23.78 -13.09
N PHE A 735 10.00 23.07 -12.85
CA PHE A 735 10.23 22.35 -11.60
C PHE A 735 10.41 23.31 -10.41
N ASP A 736 9.68 23.04 -9.34
CA ASP A 736 9.96 23.55 -7.99
C ASP A 736 10.69 22.52 -7.10
N SER A 737 11.06 22.92 -5.89
CA SER A 737 11.75 22.06 -4.91
C SER A 737 10.94 20.83 -4.47
N LEU A 738 9.62 20.85 -4.58
CA LEU A 738 8.77 19.70 -4.24
C LEU A 738 8.76 18.69 -5.39
N GLN A 739 8.63 19.17 -6.63
CA GLN A 739 8.73 18.35 -7.83
C GLN A 739 10.11 17.72 -7.99
N ALA A 740 11.16 18.41 -7.52
CA ALA A 740 12.52 17.87 -7.40
C ALA A 740 12.58 16.61 -6.52
N VAL A 741 12.13 16.73 -5.27
CA VAL A 741 12.09 15.64 -4.28
C VAL A 741 11.16 14.52 -4.76
N GLU A 742 10.02 14.85 -5.36
CA GLU A 742 9.13 13.85 -5.94
C GLU A 742 9.78 13.09 -7.09
N LEU A 743 10.41 13.76 -8.06
CA LEU A 743 11.06 13.10 -9.18
C LEU A 743 12.17 12.17 -8.67
N ARG A 744 12.99 12.65 -7.74
CA ARG A 744 14.02 11.83 -7.04
C ARG A 744 13.39 10.58 -6.40
N ASN A 745 12.33 10.75 -5.60
CA ASN A 745 11.66 9.64 -4.92
C ASN A 745 11.06 8.65 -5.92
N ARG A 746 10.35 9.13 -6.95
CA ARG A 746 9.77 8.30 -8.02
C ARG A 746 10.82 7.52 -8.80
N LEU A 747 11.96 8.14 -9.11
CA LEU A 747 13.09 7.49 -9.78
C LEU A 747 13.72 6.43 -8.87
N GLY A 748 13.96 6.74 -7.59
CA GLY A 748 14.49 5.80 -6.60
C GLY A 748 13.56 4.60 -6.38
N GLU A 749 12.28 4.84 -6.15
CA GLU A 749 11.23 3.81 -6.00
C GLU A 749 11.17 2.86 -7.21
N ALA A 750 11.21 3.42 -8.43
CA ALA A 750 11.06 2.63 -9.65
C ALA A 750 12.35 1.95 -10.15
N THR A 751 13.52 2.33 -9.62
CA THR A 751 14.84 1.75 -9.97
C THR A 751 15.49 0.96 -8.84
N GLY A 752 15.02 1.09 -7.60
CA GLY A 752 15.68 0.57 -6.40
C GLY A 752 16.92 1.36 -5.96
N LEU A 753 17.26 2.46 -6.63
CA LEU A 753 18.46 3.25 -6.35
C LEU A 753 18.24 4.27 -5.21
N ARG A 754 19.23 4.42 -4.32
CA ARG A 754 19.35 5.62 -3.47
C ARG A 754 19.90 6.76 -4.32
N LEU A 755 19.08 7.79 -4.58
CA LEU A 755 19.45 8.98 -5.37
C LEU A 755 19.64 10.19 -4.44
N PRO A 756 20.63 11.08 -4.71
CA PRO A 756 20.93 12.21 -3.83
C PRO A 756 19.80 13.25 -3.79
N THR A 757 19.69 13.97 -2.67
CA THR A 757 18.79 15.14 -2.51
C THR A 757 19.04 16.22 -3.55
N THR A 758 20.30 16.40 -3.94
CA THR A 758 20.77 17.38 -4.91
C THR A 758 20.61 16.95 -6.37
N LEU A 759 19.97 15.80 -6.65
CA LEU A 759 19.88 15.16 -7.98
C LEU A 759 19.65 16.15 -9.14
N ILE A 760 18.60 16.98 -9.09
CA ILE A 760 18.26 17.89 -10.20
C ILE A 760 19.10 19.18 -10.25
N PHE A 761 19.96 19.42 -9.25
CA PHE A 761 20.88 20.54 -9.20
C PHE A 761 22.24 20.13 -9.76
N ASP A 762 22.72 18.94 -9.38
CA ASP A 762 23.94 18.33 -9.91
C ASP A 762 23.74 17.83 -11.35
N HIS A 763 22.53 17.33 -11.66
CA HIS A 763 22.12 16.84 -12.98
C HIS A 763 20.91 17.66 -13.48
N PRO A 764 21.12 18.88 -14.03
CA PRO A 764 20.07 19.86 -14.29
C PRO A 764 19.14 19.56 -15.47
N THR A 765 19.30 18.43 -16.16
CA THR A 765 18.51 18.04 -17.34
C THR A 765 18.04 16.58 -17.25
N PRO A 766 16.91 16.20 -17.87
CA PRO A 766 16.50 14.80 -17.97
C PRO A 766 17.58 13.87 -18.54
N ALA A 767 18.36 14.33 -19.54
CA ALA A 767 19.48 13.56 -20.10
C ALA A 767 20.61 13.31 -19.08
N SER A 768 20.98 14.32 -18.28
CA SER A 768 22.05 14.16 -17.26
C SER A 768 21.62 13.27 -16.08
N VAL A 769 20.32 13.24 -15.74
CA VAL A 769 19.76 12.27 -14.79
C VAL A 769 19.71 10.86 -15.38
N ALA A 770 19.37 10.71 -16.66
CA ALA A 770 19.39 9.42 -17.35
C ALA A 770 20.80 8.82 -17.43
N GLY A 771 21.82 9.66 -17.66
CA GLY A 771 23.23 9.26 -17.59
C GLY A 771 23.60 8.67 -16.23
N LEU A 772 23.35 9.41 -15.14
CA LEU A 772 23.61 8.96 -13.77
C LEU A 772 22.91 7.62 -13.46
N ILE A 773 21.63 7.48 -13.82
CA ILE A 773 20.88 6.24 -13.58
C ILE A 773 21.47 5.08 -14.37
N GLY A 774 21.89 5.30 -15.62
CA GLY A 774 22.59 4.29 -16.43
C GLY A 774 23.89 3.81 -15.79
N GLU A 775 24.70 4.73 -15.27
CA GLU A 775 25.96 4.43 -14.56
C GLU A 775 25.70 3.65 -13.25
N LEU A 776 24.75 4.11 -12.43
CA LEU A 776 24.41 3.46 -11.16
C LEU A 776 23.82 2.05 -11.34
N LEU A 777 22.98 1.84 -12.36
CA LEU A 777 22.44 0.52 -12.69
C LEU A 777 23.56 -0.42 -13.17
N ALA A 778 24.46 0.04 -14.04
CA ALA A 778 25.60 -0.76 -14.51
C ALA A 778 26.50 -1.21 -13.35
N ALA A 779 26.88 -0.29 -12.46
CA ALA A 779 27.68 -0.58 -11.26
C ALA A 779 26.92 -1.39 -10.19
N GLY A 780 25.60 -1.53 -10.33
CA GLY A 780 24.75 -2.41 -9.53
C GLY A 780 24.76 -3.85 -10.05
N THR A 781 24.72 -4.06 -11.37
CA THR A 781 24.81 -5.39 -11.98
C THR A 781 26.14 -6.10 -11.68
N GLU A 782 27.26 -5.39 -11.72
CA GLU A 782 28.58 -5.99 -11.42
C GLU A 782 28.67 -6.47 -9.96
N ARG A 783 28.18 -5.67 -9.01
CA ARG A 783 28.05 -6.05 -7.58
C ARG A 783 26.88 -7.01 -7.26
N GLY A 784 26.03 -7.28 -8.24
CA GLY A 784 24.98 -8.29 -8.15
C GLY A 784 25.51 -9.68 -8.54
N ALA A 785 26.36 -9.74 -9.56
CA ALA A 785 27.04 -10.96 -9.98
C ALA A 785 27.97 -11.52 -8.89
N ASP A 786 28.77 -10.66 -8.23
CA ASP A 786 29.62 -11.06 -7.10
C ASP A 786 28.82 -11.71 -5.95
N ARG A 787 27.78 -11.03 -5.46
CA ARG A 787 26.95 -11.53 -4.35
C ARG A 787 26.11 -12.75 -4.73
N SER A 788 25.76 -12.92 -6.01
CA SER A 788 25.12 -14.13 -6.50
C SER A 788 26.10 -15.31 -6.53
N ALA A 789 27.38 -15.07 -6.85
CA ALA A 789 28.43 -16.08 -6.74
C ALA A 789 28.71 -16.45 -5.26
N GLU A 790 28.76 -15.47 -4.36
CA GLU A 790 28.86 -15.71 -2.89
C GLU A 790 27.67 -16.54 -2.37
N SER A 791 26.43 -16.19 -2.73
CA SER A 791 25.24 -16.95 -2.32
C SER A 791 25.27 -18.38 -2.85
N ALA A 792 25.59 -18.56 -4.14
CA ALA A 792 25.67 -19.90 -4.74
C ALA A 792 26.80 -20.77 -4.15
N VAL A 793 27.81 -20.17 -3.51
CA VAL A 793 28.84 -20.85 -2.73
C VAL A 793 28.34 -21.20 -1.32
N LEU A 794 27.59 -20.31 -0.66
CA LEU A 794 26.94 -20.60 0.62
C LEU A 794 25.90 -21.72 0.49
N ASP A 795 25.04 -21.69 -0.52
CA ASP A 795 24.06 -22.76 -0.81
C ASP A 795 24.75 -24.12 -1.06
N GLN A 796 25.96 -24.11 -1.63
CA GLN A 796 26.77 -25.31 -1.84
C GLN A 796 27.47 -25.79 -0.56
N LEU A 797 27.77 -24.90 0.39
CA LEU A 797 28.28 -25.27 1.72
C LEU A 797 27.16 -25.88 2.58
N ASP A 798 25.96 -25.30 2.57
CA ASP A 798 24.79 -25.83 3.28
C ASP A 798 24.40 -27.23 2.76
N ALA A 799 24.45 -27.43 1.44
CA ALA A 799 24.27 -28.75 0.83
C ALA A 799 25.36 -29.76 1.25
N LEU A 800 26.60 -29.31 1.45
CA LEU A 800 27.72 -30.14 1.91
C LEU A 800 27.58 -30.50 3.40
N GLU A 801 27.09 -29.58 4.23
CA GLU A 801 26.74 -29.82 5.63
C GLU A 801 25.59 -30.84 5.75
N GLY A 802 24.58 -30.73 4.87
CA GLY A 802 23.53 -31.74 4.72
C GLY A 802 24.07 -33.14 4.37
N GLU A 803 25.02 -33.26 3.42
CA GLU A 803 25.70 -34.54 3.10
C GLU A 803 26.53 -35.05 4.31
N LEU A 804 27.18 -34.18 5.07
CA LEU A 804 27.97 -34.54 6.26
C LEU A 804 27.10 -35.06 7.42
N LEU A 805 25.96 -34.41 7.67
CA LEU A 805 24.97 -34.84 8.66
C LEU A 805 24.30 -36.16 8.26
N ALA A 806 23.90 -36.30 6.99
CA ALA A 806 23.25 -37.52 6.48
C ALA A 806 24.19 -38.73 6.39
N SER A 807 25.50 -38.52 6.22
CA SER A 807 26.50 -39.60 6.14
C SER A 807 26.95 -40.16 7.49
N GLY A 808 26.48 -39.60 8.61
CA GLY A 808 26.75 -40.10 9.96
C GLY A 808 28.19 -39.92 10.45
N LEU A 809 29.00 -39.13 9.75
CA LEU A 809 30.43 -38.91 10.04
C LEU A 809 30.72 -38.16 11.35
N LEU A 810 29.68 -37.63 12.01
CA LEU A 810 29.74 -36.80 13.21
C LEU A 810 29.34 -37.54 14.51
N TYR A 811 29.05 -38.85 14.46
CA TYR A 811 28.82 -39.66 15.65
C TYR A 811 29.94 -40.71 15.87
N ASP A 812 30.27 -40.90 17.16
CA ASP A 812 31.50 -41.54 17.64
C ASP A 812 31.70 -42.99 17.16
N GLY A 813 32.96 -43.34 16.85
CA GLY A 813 33.35 -44.65 16.30
C GLY A 813 34.22 -44.57 15.04
N ALA A 814 35.43 -44.02 15.15
CA ALA A 814 36.44 -44.15 14.08
C ALA A 814 36.77 -45.63 13.76
N ASP A 815 37.31 -45.88 12.57
CA ASP A 815 37.78 -47.18 12.03
C ASP A 815 36.75 -48.08 11.29
N GLY A 816 35.66 -47.51 10.79
CA GLY A 816 34.83 -48.14 9.75
C GLY A 816 35.43 -47.95 8.33
N PRO A 817 35.54 -49.00 7.48
CA PRO A 817 36.22 -48.92 6.18
C PRO A 817 35.52 -48.07 5.10
N GLY A 818 34.36 -47.49 5.40
CA GLY A 818 33.66 -46.53 4.52
C GLY A 818 34.00 -45.05 4.78
N SER A 819 34.75 -44.73 5.84
CA SER A 819 34.99 -43.34 6.27
C SER A 819 36.01 -42.59 5.41
N VAL A 820 37.09 -43.24 4.97
CA VAL A 820 38.18 -42.62 4.20
C VAL A 820 37.70 -42.09 2.84
N PRO A 821 36.97 -42.86 2.00
CA PRO A 821 36.53 -42.36 0.69
C PRO A 821 35.52 -41.22 0.77
N ALA A 822 34.79 -41.08 1.89
CA ALA A 822 33.87 -39.98 2.10
C ALA A 822 34.63 -38.69 2.45
N ARG A 823 35.61 -38.76 3.36
CA ARG A 823 36.49 -37.64 3.72
C ARG A 823 37.27 -37.12 2.51
N GLU A 824 37.79 -38.00 1.66
CA GLU A 824 38.49 -37.59 0.42
C GLU A 824 37.59 -36.83 -0.56
N ARG A 825 36.32 -37.24 -0.72
CA ARG A 825 35.35 -36.53 -1.58
C ARG A 825 34.99 -35.15 -1.02
N VAL A 826 34.71 -35.05 0.27
CA VAL A 826 34.42 -33.78 0.95
C VAL A 826 35.62 -32.82 0.84
N ALA A 827 36.83 -33.31 1.10
CA ALA A 827 38.05 -32.49 1.02
C ALA A 827 38.40 -32.05 -0.42
N ALA A 828 38.04 -32.83 -1.44
CA ALA A 828 38.19 -32.42 -2.85
C ALA A 828 37.18 -31.32 -3.24
N ARG A 829 35.94 -31.40 -2.74
CA ARG A 829 34.87 -30.43 -3.03
C ARG A 829 35.09 -29.09 -2.32
N LEU A 830 35.62 -29.12 -1.09
CA LEU A 830 36.07 -27.92 -0.37
C LEU A 830 37.24 -27.21 -1.08
N ARG A 831 38.18 -27.96 -1.70
CA ARG A 831 39.26 -27.37 -2.51
C ARG A 831 38.74 -26.69 -3.78
N ASP A 832 37.85 -27.35 -4.53
CA ASP A 832 37.18 -26.76 -5.71
C ASP A 832 36.35 -25.50 -5.36
N LEU A 833 35.78 -25.41 -4.15
CA LEU A 833 35.13 -24.19 -3.66
C LEU A 833 36.13 -23.08 -3.27
N LEU A 834 37.25 -23.43 -2.64
CA LEU A 834 38.30 -22.47 -2.27
C LEU A 834 38.98 -21.85 -3.49
N ASP A 835 39.33 -22.67 -4.49
CA ASP A 835 39.98 -22.22 -5.74
C ASP A 835 39.09 -21.25 -6.55
N ARG A 836 37.76 -21.32 -6.38
CA ARG A 836 36.79 -20.41 -7.00
C ARG A 836 36.60 -19.10 -6.26
N LEU A 837 36.77 -19.10 -4.94
CA LEU A 837 36.67 -17.90 -4.10
C LEU A 837 37.95 -17.03 -4.16
N ALA A 838 39.11 -17.64 -4.38
CA ALA A 838 40.38 -16.93 -4.48
C ALA A 838 41.35 -17.65 -5.43
N PRO A 839 41.48 -17.22 -6.71
CA PRO A 839 42.50 -17.74 -7.60
C PRO A 839 43.89 -17.24 -7.18
N HIS A 840 44.62 -18.08 -6.45
CA HIS A 840 45.98 -17.80 -5.98
C HIS A 840 47.04 -18.27 -7.00
N ASP A 841 48.14 -17.52 -7.12
CA ASP A 841 49.34 -17.94 -7.86
C ASP A 841 50.00 -19.16 -7.17
N GLU A 842 50.41 -20.17 -7.95
CA GLU A 842 50.77 -21.54 -7.46
C GLU A 842 52.03 -21.66 -6.55
N ASP A 843 52.71 -20.57 -6.20
CA ASP A 843 54.12 -20.63 -5.72
C ASP A 843 54.36 -20.46 -4.20
N GLU A 844 53.35 -20.22 -3.33
CA GLU A 844 53.59 -19.90 -1.90
C GLU A 844 53.09 -20.93 -0.85
N PHE A 845 52.48 -22.06 -1.25
CA PHE A 845 52.15 -23.17 -0.33
C PHE A 845 52.70 -24.52 -0.82
N GLY A 846 54.01 -24.69 -0.65
CA GLY A 846 54.65 -25.99 -0.82
C GLY A 846 54.31 -26.97 0.31
N ASP A 847 53.48 -27.97 -0.02
CA ASP A 847 53.36 -29.27 0.68
C ASP A 847 53.02 -29.20 2.19
N VAL A 848 51.99 -28.43 2.56
CA VAL A 848 51.39 -28.49 3.90
C VAL A 848 50.45 -29.70 3.99
N SER A 849 50.71 -30.58 4.95
CA SER A 849 49.98 -31.83 5.10
C SER A 849 48.59 -31.65 5.73
N LEU A 850 47.68 -32.61 5.49
CA LEU A 850 46.33 -32.58 6.05
C LEU A 850 46.33 -32.61 7.60
N GLU A 851 47.35 -33.20 8.21
CA GLU A 851 47.53 -33.19 9.67
C GLU A 851 47.87 -31.79 10.20
N GLU A 852 48.72 -31.02 9.50
CA GLU A 852 49.09 -29.64 9.89
C GLU A 852 47.92 -28.65 9.80
N LEU A 853 47.02 -28.82 8.82
CA LEU A 853 45.81 -28.00 8.72
C LEU A 853 44.81 -28.28 9.86
N LEU A 854 44.69 -29.54 10.29
CA LEU A 854 43.84 -29.93 11.42
C LEU A 854 44.44 -29.47 12.75
N ASP A 855 45.75 -29.60 12.93
CA ASP A 855 46.47 -29.08 14.11
C ASP A 855 46.37 -27.55 14.22
N LEU A 856 46.32 -26.81 13.10
CA LEU A 856 46.11 -25.35 13.13
C LEU A 856 44.71 -24.99 13.65
N ALA A 857 43.67 -25.68 13.16
CA ALA A 857 42.28 -25.44 13.56
C ALA A 857 42.06 -25.76 15.05
N ASP A 858 42.62 -26.88 15.54
CA ASP A 858 42.51 -27.31 16.94
C ASP A 858 43.27 -26.35 17.90
N ASN A 859 44.26 -25.60 17.39
CA ASN A 859 45.01 -24.59 18.16
C ASN A 859 44.28 -23.24 18.29
N GLU A 860 43.46 -22.84 17.31
CA GLU A 860 42.62 -21.64 17.40
C GLU A 860 41.36 -21.90 18.24
N LEU A 861 40.74 -23.09 18.11
CA LEU A 861 39.59 -23.50 18.95
C LEU A 861 39.93 -23.64 20.45
N ARG A 862 41.21 -23.63 20.83
CA ARG A 862 41.68 -23.61 22.22
C ARG A 862 42.04 -22.21 22.75
N LYS A 863 41.90 -21.16 21.94
CA LYS A 863 42.14 -19.76 22.32
C LYS A 863 40.86 -18.96 22.57
N SER A 864 39.71 -19.47 22.12
CA SER A 864 38.36 -19.08 22.52
C SER A 864 37.92 -19.76 23.81
#